data_AF-A0A7V1M404-F1
#
_entry.id   AF-A0A7V1M404-F1
#
_cell.length_a   1.000
_cell.length_b   1.000
_cell.length_c   1.000
_cell.angle_alpha   90.00
_cell.angle_beta   90.00
_cell.angle_gamma   90.00
#
_symmetry.space_group_name_H-M   'P 1'
#
loop_
_entity.id
_entity.type
_entity.pdbx_description
1 polymer ?
#
loop_
_entity_poly.entity_id
_entity_poly.type
_entity_poly.pdbx_seq_one_letter_code
_entity_poly.pdbx_strand_id
1 'polypeptide(L)'
;MNGPAWMKAGFTRAADTQRGQTLVVAVIVMFVMMFMGALFVAIIGRNLENAARSGRVTDAQYFAEAGIQYADQQLTFSEEGADWRPVPANLPPDQCRDPDYAWLRPYAATESTTLNPCGTPVAGPSGGYSRVLFENGRALIRVSYNPRPYNPNDPESGPLSRFIKIESIGRVGRIDPNDPTTLTSAATGLRRELVAYKAIGITDYLRFITNRDNRANVVVELGVPEGIVGHDSSGNPLPVRLIWGSNTSGAPIRVNGNLKWYGGVKLTLNPQNGDRIEVAGDILLAPRAQVTVNNNAVLPSNSASFNTYGGIVRDGRTGVGVDGGGRSITRLEPPIIDLTDPATNVNRYWSMTRNSGALVGGRNSGLFGFGRGIYINNRADQLREPGLFGGPTVRSEFLRLVDSRNWQGPYYVPPGAIIRLNPSGFTIQLTRGRWRAPNGANTNAITMVCTYLPDGRLSQDLLDPSLNKPAVGLPFVTPFSGVIYAEGNVRIRGIIPQGKQLTVVSGGNIFIEGNLMKPRLPNGQPDNTSAIALLAKENVVVNTTLFIDPELGTEAGNWNEQDAPLNFPSWHRAMLPTQRQSFVFSSAIPLNNYYSNTWPHGLKLLVRHAAIENEQTSIFLHVNYPVNDTNGNGVLDEDLYRFPGGVLDALGLPTIYLVNASGVNYEHLGLELLRNMSPFNSNPPTHPTNPRSDYVLNTAPGAENRLTFEVNSGWGNAPANEYHLSRVAVQPLDIVIEALMYAQEGSFVVLPGEWFNTDPRDTFPVGSSPSSVDQNLRRQLYGVLSPVYPFYGQPLDIRIVIRGAIAENLPWAIQDQGEWLKKWGWIPPQYGNSGIPIPPTHLYDPSDPARTLPMGYNLVMEYDPVFTSAGVVRVDQYGRRLPPVPRLPVCPGLLYVGEMR
;
A
#
# COMPACT_ATOMS: atom_id res chain seq x y z
N MET A 1 90.57 67.14 38.98
CA MET A 1 92.04 67.26 39.16
C MET A 1 92.65 67.75 37.85
N ASN A 2 93.69 68.56 37.99
CA ASN A 2 94.28 69.45 36.99
C ASN A 2 95.06 68.72 35.88
N GLY A 3 94.79 69.14 34.63
CA GLY A 3 95.76 69.58 33.60
C GLY A 3 96.70 68.55 32.91
N PRO A 4 97.50 69.00 31.91
CA PRO A 4 97.04 69.59 30.64
C PRO A 4 97.88 69.23 29.38
N ALA A 5 97.40 69.72 28.23
CA ALA A 5 98.12 70.17 27.01
C ALA A 5 98.66 69.07 26.05
N TRP A 6 98.75 69.25 24.71
CA TRP A 6 99.19 70.40 23.90
C TRP A 6 98.53 70.48 22.50
N MET A 7 98.78 71.61 21.82
CA MET A 7 98.11 72.24 20.66
C MET A 7 98.85 72.05 19.31
N LYS A 8 98.14 72.40 18.21
CA LYS A 8 98.53 72.79 16.82
C LYS A 8 98.60 71.64 15.78
N ALA A 9 98.17 71.77 14.53
CA ALA A 9 97.67 72.84 13.64
C ALA A 9 96.70 72.14 12.62
N GLY A 10 95.60 72.70 12.12
CA GLY A 10 95.44 73.90 11.31
C GLY A 10 95.41 73.55 9.82
N PHE A 11 94.23 73.52 9.19
CA PHE A 11 93.93 74.10 7.85
C PHE A 11 92.43 73.97 7.51
N THR A 12 91.99 74.87 6.66
CA THR A 12 90.68 75.53 6.54
C THR A 12 89.73 75.00 5.45
N ARG A 13 88.42 75.27 5.68
CA ARG A 13 87.32 75.58 4.71
C ARG A 13 86.76 74.40 3.88
N ALA A 14 85.49 74.37 3.46
CA ALA A 14 84.40 75.37 3.46
C ALA A 14 83.02 74.68 3.58
N ALA A 15 82.06 75.40 4.17
CA ALA A 15 80.64 75.13 4.06
C ALA A 15 80.16 75.52 2.66
N ASP A 16 79.42 74.63 2.00
CA ASP A 16 78.71 74.96 0.77
C ASP A 16 77.24 74.53 0.88
N THR A 17 76.38 75.54 0.92
CA THR A 17 74.91 75.44 0.89
C THR A 17 74.46 74.90 -0.47
N GLN A 18 74.08 73.62 -0.52
CA GLN A 18 73.50 72.99 -1.71
C GLN A 18 72.09 73.53 -2.01
N ARG A 19 72.02 74.54 -2.88
CA ARG A 19 70.83 74.82 -3.70
C ARG A 19 70.71 73.72 -4.76
N GLY A 20 70.06 72.62 -4.38
CA GLY A 20 69.80 71.45 -5.24
C GLY A 20 68.93 70.36 -4.58
N GLN A 21 68.79 70.36 -3.25
CA GLN A 21 67.99 69.35 -2.52
C GLN A 21 66.47 69.43 -2.80
N THR A 22 65.89 70.60 -3.08
CA THR A 22 64.44 70.73 -3.30
C THR A 22 63.97 70.02 -4.57
N LEU A 23 64.79 70.02 -5.62
CA LEU A 23 64.47 69.35 -6.89
C LEU A 23 64.55 67.82 -6.75
N VAL A 24 65.57 67.32 -6.04
CA VAL A 24 65.73 65.88 -5.77
C VAL A 24 64.60 65.36 -4.88
N VAL A 25 64.21 66.12 -3.85
CA VAL A 25 63.04 65.79 -3.02
C VAL A 25 61.75 65.82 -3.84
N ALA A 26 61.55 66.81 -4.71
CA ALA A 26 60.37 66.86 -5.58
C ALA A 26 60.26 65.68 -6.56
N VAL A 27 61.39 65.24 -7.14
CA VAL A 27 61.44 64.08 -8.05
C VAL A 27 61.20 62.77 -7.31
N ILE A 28 61.79 62.59 -6.11
CA ILE A 28 61.53 61.42 -5.27
C ILE A 28 60.06 61.38 -4.83
N VAL A 29 59.47 62.53 -4.45
CA VAL A 29 58.06 62.61 -4.09
C VAL A 29 57.15 62.29 -5.29
N MET A 30 57.47 62.80 -6.49
CA MET A 30 56.73 62.43 -7.70
C MET A 30 56.84 60.93 -8.02
N PHE A 31 58.02 60.33 -7.86
CA PHE A 31 58.23 58.90 -8.11
C PHE A 31 57.49 58.03 -7.07
N VAL A 32 57.52 58.41 -5.80
CA VAL A 32 56.77 57.74 -4.73
C VAL A 32 55.26 57.89 -4.95
N MET A 33 54.77 59.07 -5.36
CA MET A 33 53.37 59.27 -5.72
C MET A 33 52.94 58.44 -6.94
N MET A 34 53.79 58.33 -7.96
CA MET A 34 53.53 57.48 -9.13
C MET A 34 53.44 56.00 -8.74
N PHE A 35 54.37 55.53 -7.88
CA PHE A 35 54.38 54.15 -7.41
C PHE A 35 53.17 53.85 -6.51
N MET A 36 52.81 54.76 -5.60
CA MET A 36 51.61 54.68 -4.78
C MET A 36 50.32 54.70 -5.63
N GLY A 37 50.28 55.53 -6.68
CA GLY A 37 49.18 55.58 -7.64
C GLY A 37 49.02 54.27 -8.42
N ALA A 38 50.11 53.69 -8.92
CA ALA A 38 50.10 52.41 -9.61
C ALA A 38 49.69 51.25 -8.68
N LEU A 39 50.19 51.24 -7.43
CA LEU A 39 49.81 50.26 -6.43
C LEU A 39 48.32 50.36 -6.07
N PHE A 40 47.79 51.58 -5.94
CA PHE A 40 46.38 51.82 -5.67
C PHE A 40 45.48 51.32 -6.80
N VAL A 41 45.84 51.60 -8.05
CA VAL A 41 45.10 51.09 -9.23
C VAL A 41 45.16 49.56 -9.30
N ALA A 42 46.31 48.95 -9.01
CA ALA A 42 46.44 47.49 -8.97
C ALA A 42 45.59 46.85 -7.85
N ILE A 43 45.54 47.47 -6.67
CA ILE A 43 44.70 47.01 -5.55
C ILE A 43 43.21 47.15 -5.88
N ILE A 44 42.79 48.28 -6.48
CA ILE A 44 41.40 48.45 -6.95
C ILE A 44 41.06 47.40 -8.01
N GLY A 45 41.92 47.18 -9.00
CA GLY A 45 41.71 46.16 -10.03
C GLY A 45 41.52 44.78 -9.42
N ARG A 46 42.40 44.38 -8.49
CA ARG A 46 42.29 43.09 -7.78
C ARG A 46 41.05 42.99 -6.91
N ASN A 47 40.64 44.07 -6.24
CA ASN A 47 39.43 44.11 -5.42
C ASN A 47 38.16 44.03 -6.29
N LEU A 48 38.14 44.70 -7.44
CA LEU A 48 37.05 44.62 -8.42
C LEU A 48 36.94 43.21 -9.01
N GLU A 49 38.06 42.56 -9.34
CA GLU A 49 38.07 41.17 -9.81
C GLU A 49 37.58 40.19 -8.74
N ASN A 50 38.01 40.36 -7.48
CA ASN A 50 37.54 39.55 -6.37
C ASN A 50 36.02 39.75 -6.12
N ALA A 51 35.53 40.98 -6.18
CA ALA A 51 34.10 41.29 -6.06
C ALA A 51 33.29 40.69 -7.22
N ALA A 52 33.77 40.82 -8.46
CA ALA A 52 33.13 40.24 -9.63
C ALA A 52 33.12 38.69 -9.57
N ARG A 53 34.20 38.08 -9.10
CA ARG A 53 34.28 36.62 -8.89
C ARG A 53 33.31 36.18 -7.79
N SER A 54 33.24 36.91 -6.67
CA SER A 54 32.30 36.63 -5.58
C SER A 54 30.85 36.70 -6.08
N GLY A 55 30.50 37.72 -6.86
CA GLY A 55 29.18 37.84 -7.49
C GLY A 55 28.84 36.63 -8.37
N ARG A 56 29.76 36.23 -9.24
CA ARG A 56 29.58 35.05 -10.11
C ARG A 56 29.46 33.72 -9.35
N VAL A 57 30.10 33.59 -8.19
CA VAL A 57 29.94 32.40 -7.31
C VAL A 57 28.50 32.36 -6.76
N THR A 58 27.98 33.51 -6.34
CA THR A 58 26.59 33.65 -5.89
C THR A 58 25.61 33.36 -7.03
N ASP A 59 25.87 33.86 -8.24
CA ASP A 59 25.02 33.58 -9.41
C ASP A 59 25.02 32.08 -9.75
N ALA A 60 26.19 31.42 -9.72
CA ALA A 60 26.29 29.97 -9.93
C ALA A 60 25.51 29.20 -8.87
N GLN A 61 25.57 29.62 -7.60
CA GLN A 61 24.78 29.04 -6.51
C GLN A 61 23.28 29.22 -6.77
N TYR A 62 22.85 30.43 -7.14
CA TYR A 62 21.46 30.74 -7.47
C TYR A 62 20.94 29.87 -8.61
N PHE A 63 21.70 29.68 -9.69
CA PHE A 63 21.30 28.79 -10.78
C PHE A 63 21.24 27.32 -10.34
N ALA A 64 22.14 26.88 -9.46
CA ALA A 64 22.10 25.52 -8.92
C ALA A 64 20.83 25.30 -8.08
N GLU A 65 20.49 26.26 -7.21
CA GLU A 65 19.26 26.25 -6.41
C GLU A 65 18.01 26.30 -7.28
N ALA A 66 17.99 27.14 -8.32
CA ALA A 66 16.90 27.23 -9.28
C ALA A 66 16.68 25.90 -10.02
N GLY A 67 17.75 25.16 -10.34
CA GLY A 67 17.65 23.82 -10.91
C GLY A 67 17.02 22.80 -9.95
N ILE A 68 17.35 22.85 -8.66
CA ILE A 68 16.72 22.01 -7.63
C ILE A 68 15.23 22.36 -7.51
N GLN A 69 14.89 23.65 -7.42
CA GLN A 69 13.51 24.12 -7.32
C GLN A 69 12.67 23.73 -8.54
N TYR A 70 13.23 23.81 -9.74
CA TYR A 70 12.55 23.36 -10.96
C TYR A 70 12.24 21.85 -10.92
N ALA A 71 13.23 21.02 -10.58
CA ALA A 71 13.01 19.58 -10.44
C ALA A 71 12.00 19.25 -9.33
N ASP A 72 12.06 19.98 -8.21
CA ASP A 72 11.14 19.84 -7.09
C ASP A 72 9.68 20.12 -7.50
N GLN A 73 9.44 21.22 -8.22
CA GLN A 73 8.13 21.58 -8.77
C GLN A 73 7.62 20.52 -9.75
N GLN A 74 8.47 20.00 -10.63
CA GLN A 74 8.06 18.97 -11.58
C GLN A 74 7.67 17.67 -10.87
N LEU A 75 8.42 17.22 -9.86
CA LEU A 75 8.06 16.05 -9.05
C LEU A 75 6.74 16.27 -8.27
N THR A 76 6.49 17.51 -7.80
CA THR A 76 5.31 17.86 -6.99
C THR A 76 4.03 18.07 -7.80
N PHE A 77 4.10 18.69 -8.98
CA PHE A 77 2.90 19.17 -9.69
C PHE A 77 2.66 18.51 -11.04
N SER A 78 3.68 17.91 -11.67
CA SER A 78 3.50 17.30 -13.00
C SER A 78 2.62 16.04 -12.95
N GLU A 79 2.11 15.65 -14.13
CA GLU A 79 1.44 14.36 -14.35
C GLU A 79 2.35 13.16 -14.06
N GLU A 80 3.67 13.32 -14.09
CA GLU A 80 4.63 12.25 -13.87
C GLU A 80 4.86 11.98 -12.37
N GLY A 81 4.70 13.00 -11.52
CA GLY A 81 4.87 12.85 -10.08
C GLY A 81 6.24 12.29 -9.71
N ALA A 82 6.27 11.24 -8.88
CA ALA A 82 7.50 10.55 -8.51
C ALA A 82 8.25 9.91 -9.71
N ASP A 83 7.56 9.66 -10.83
CA ASP A 83 8.17 9.13 -12.05
C ASP A 83 8.87 10.21 -12.88
N TRP A 84 8.68 11.49 -12.58
CA TRP A 84 9.23 12.57 -13.42
C TRP A 84 10.75 12.50 -13.51
N ARG A 85 11.27 12.52 -14.72
CA ARG A 85 12.70 12.62 -15.01
C ARG A 85 12.91 13.60 -16.16
N PRO A 86 13.90 14.49 -16.09
CA PRO A 86 14.18 15.38 -17.21
C PRO A 86 14.73 14.59 -18.40
N VAL A 87 14.42 14.99 -19.63
CA VAL A 87 14.94 14.32 -20.83
C VAL A 87 16.44 14.59 -20.94
N PRO A 88 17.31 13.57 -20.84
CA PRO A 88 18.76 13.78 -20.87
C PRO A 88 19.17 14.35 -22.23
N ALA A 89 20.13 15.27 -22.24
CA ALA A 89 20.58 15.89 -23.49
C ALA A 89 21.27 14.90 -24.43
N ASN A 90 22.04 13.95 -23.85
CA ASN A 90 22.77 12.91 -24.57
C ASN A 90 23.50 13.43 -25.81
N LEU A 91 24.32 14.47 -25.64
CA LEU A 91 25.00 15.13 -26.75
C LEU A 91 25.88 14.14 -27.53
N PRO A 92 25.85 14.19 -28.86
CA PRO A 92 26.65 13.29 -29.68
C PRO A 92 28.15 13.64 -29.59
N PRO A 93 29.04 12.66 -29.83
CA PRO A 93 30.49 12.82 -29.68
C PRO A 93 31.12 14.01 -30.41
N ASP A 94 30.60 14.38 -31.56
CA ASP A 94 31.05 15.48 -32.40
C ASP A 94 30.82 16.87 -31.79
N GLN A 95 29.89 16.99 -30.82
CA GLN A 95 29.61 18.25 -30.09
C GLN A 95 30.51 18.45 -28.86
N CYS A 96 31.71 17.84 -28.86
CA CYS A 96 32.66 17.86 -27.75
C CYS A 96 33.23 19.24 -27.37
N ARG A 97 32.95 20.27 -28.19
CA ARG A 97 33.32 21.66 -27.92
C ARG A 97 32.31 22.41 -27.05
N ASP A 98 31.15 21.82 -26.76
CA ASP A 98 30.19 22.40 -25.81
C ASP A 98 30.82 22.48 -24.40
N PRO A 99 30.77 23.65 -23.72
CA PRO A 99 31.39 23.83 -22.40
C PRO A 99 30.81 22.94 -21.30
N ASP A 100 29.64 22.33 -21.52
CA ASP A 100 28.94 21.40 -20.61
C ASP A 100 29.00 19.94 -21.07
N TYR A 101 29.74 19.61 -22.13
CA TYR A 101 29.74 18.28 -22.74
C TYR A 101 29.96 17.14 -21.73
N ALA A 102 30.85 17.34 -20.75
CA ALA A 102 31.14 16.34 -19.72
C ALA A 102 29.92 15.84 -18.92
N TRP A 103 28.88 16.68 -18.78
CA TRP A 103 27.63 16.34 -18.07
C TRP A 103 26.49 15.99 -19.01
N LEU A 104 26.48 16.57 -20.22
CA LEU A 104 25.42 16.38 -21.20
C LEU A 104 25.65 15.18 -22.12
N ARG A 105 26.84 14.57 -22.11
CA ARG A 105 27.11 13.27 -22.75
C ARG A 105 26.24 12.16 -22.14
N PRO A 106 26.01 11.05 -22.87
CA PRO A 106 25.30 9.88 -22.34
C PRO A 106 25.89 9.37 -21.02
N TYR A 107 25.01 8.97 -20.10
CA TYR A 107 25.42 8.31 -18.86
C TYR A 107 25.92 6.89 -19.14
N ALA A 108 27.04 6.53 -18.51
CA ALA A 108 27.54 5.17 -18.44
C ALA A 108 28.12 4.90 -17.05
N ALA A 109 28.01 3.67 -16.54
CA ALA A 109 28.50 3.34 -15.20
C ALA A 109 30.03 3.50 -15.05
N THR A 110 30.76 3.40 -16.16
CA THR A 110 32.21 3.60 -16.24
C THR A 110 32.53 4.56 -17.37
N GLU A 111 33.70 5.20 -17.31
CA GLU A 111 34.18 6.04 -18.41
C GLU A 111 34.35 5.20 -19.68
N SER A 112 33.82 5.71 -20.79
CA SER A 112 33.98 5.06 -22.08
C SER A 112 35.45 5.03 -22.49
N THR A 113 35.92 3.90 -23.02
CA THR A 113 37.25 3.83 -23.65
C THR A 113 37.27 4.52 -25.02
N THR A 114 36.11 4.79 -25.61
CA THR A 114 35.97 5.49 -26.87
C THR A 114 36.06 7.00 -26.63
N LEU A 115 37.03 7.64 -27.26
CA LEU A 115 37.23 9.09 -27.21
C LEU A 115 36.54 9.77 -28.38
N ASN A 116 36.05 10.98 -28.12
CA ASN A 116 35.51 11.85 -29.14
C ASN A 116 36.62 12.68 -29.83
N PRO A 117 36.31 13.48 -30.88
CA PRO A 117 37.31 14.28 -31.59
C PRO A 117 38.06 15.31 -30.73
N CYS A 118 37.57 15.63 -29.52
CA CYS A 118 38.23 16.52 -28.55
C CYS A 118 39.04 15.75 -27.49
N GLY A 119 39.17 14.42 -27.59
CA GLY A 119 39.92 13.59 -26.66
C GLY A 119 39.21 13.31 -25.32
N THR A 120 37.92 13.60 -25.20
CA THR A 120 37.12 13.26 -24.01
C THR A 120 36.29 11.99 -24.23
N PRO A 121 36.01 11.18 -23.19
CA PRO A 121 35.20 9.97 -23.38
C PRO A 121 33.77 10.28 -23.81
N VAL A 122 33.26 9.48 -24.77
CA VAL A 122 31.92 9.69 -25.38
C VAL A 122 30.75 9.49 -24.41
N ALA A 123 30.97 8.78 -23.31
CA ALA A 123 29.99 8.53 -22.25
C ALA A 123 30.73 8.30 -20.94
N GLY A 124 30.06 8.53 -19.81
CA GLY A 124 30.66 8.30 -18.48
C GLY A 124 29.69 8.57 -17.32
N PRO A 125 30.14 8.33 -16.07
CA PRO A 125 29.29 8.43 -14.88
C PRO A 125 28.86 9.86 -14.55
N SER A 126 29.59 10.86 -15.05
CA SER A 126 29.21 12.28 -14.95
C SER A 126 28.10 12.69 -15.93
N GLY A 127 27.74 11.83 -16.90
CA GLY A 127 26.76 12.11 -17.95
C GLY A 127 25.30 11.99 -17.52
N GLY A 128 24.40 12.20 -18.48
CA GLY A 128 22.95 12.03 -18.31
C GLY A 128 22.21 13.23 -17.72
N TYR A 129 22.82 14.42 -17.75
CA TYR A 129 22.16 15.66 -17.32
C TYR A 129 21.30 16.26 -18.44
N SER A 130 20.34 17.07 -18.01
CA SER A 130 19.49 17.91 -18.88
C SER A 130 19.79 19.37 -18.64
N ARG A 131 19.80 20.18 -19.69
CA ARG A 131 20.06 21.62 -19.61
C ARG A 131 18.74 22.38 -19.44
N VAL A 132 18.63 23.19 -18.39
CA VAL A 132 17.56 24.17 -18.16
C VAL A 132 18.15 25.57 -18.32
N LEU A 133 17.60 26.34 -19.26
CA LEU A 133 18.09 27.68 -19.59
C LEU A 133 17.37 28.75 -18.77
N PHE A 134 18.14 29.72 -18.27
CA PHE A 134 17.66 30.94 -17.62
C PHE A 134 18.20 32.16 -18.37
N GLU A 135 17.69 33.36 -18.05
CA GLU A 135 18.04 34.60 -18.77
C GLU A 135 19.56 34.88 -18.81
N ASN A 136 20.27 34.65 -17.70
CA ASN A 136 21.70 34.97 -17.54
C ASN A 136 22.59 33.75 -17.22
N GLY A 137 22.06 32.53 -17.34
CA GLY A 137 22.77 31.32 -16.98
C GLY A 137 21.94 30.06 -17.23
N ARG A 138 22.38 28.94 -16.65
CA ARG A 138 21.74 27.64 -16.86
C ARG A 138 21.98 26.71 -15.67
N ALA A 139 21.05 25.79 -15.46
CA ALA A 139 21.24 24.65 -14.57
C ALA A 139 21.34 23.36 -15.38
N LEU A 140 22.27 22.49 -15.01
CA LEU A 140 22.31 21.12 -15.50
C LEU A 140 21.69 20.26 -14.40
N ILE A 141 20.58 19.57 -14.70
CA ILE A 141 19.86 18.78 -13.71
C ILE A 141 19.88 17.28 -14.04
N ARG A 142 19.96 16.44 -13.01
CA ARG A 142 19.81 15.00 -13.09
C ARG A 142 18.95 14.51 -11.93
N VAL A 143 18.00 13.62 -12.21
CA VAL A 143 17.12 13.03 -11.21
C VAL A 143 17.27 11.51 -11.26
N SER A 144 17.51 10.90 -10.11
CA SER A 144 17.73 9.46 -9.99
C SER A 144 16.99 8.87 -8.80
N TYR A 145 16.66 7.59 -8.89
CA TYR A 145 16.03 6.80 -7.82
C TYR A 145 16.59 5.38 -7.93
N ASN A 146 17.37 4.96 -6.93
CA ASN A 146 18.07 3.68 -7.01
C ASN A 146 18.15 3.00 -5.63
N PRO A 147 17.00 2.57 -5.07
CA PRO A 147 16.97 1.91 -3.77
C PRO A 147 17.82 0.64 -3.79
N ARG A 148 18.80 0.56 -2.90
CA ARG A 148 19.64 -0.61 -2.73
C ARG A 148 20.12 -0.75 -1.27
N PRO A 149 20.13 -1.99 -0.73
CA PRO A 149 20.63 -2.26 0.62
C PRO A 149 22.04 -1.71 0.82
N TYR A 150 22.39 -1.38 2.05
CA TYR A 150 23.73 -0.89 2.36
C TYR A 150 24.80 -1.91 1.97
N ASN A 151 25.76 -1.47 1.15
CA ASN A 151 26.92 -2.22 0.73
C ASN A 151 28.17 -1.33 0.92
N PRO A 152 29.15 -1.73 1.74
CA PRO A 152 30.32 -0.91 2.03
C PRO A 152 31.20 -0.63 0.80
N ASN A 153 31.08 -1.43 -0.26
CA ASN A 153 31.83 -1.25 -1.51
C ASN A 153 31.11 -0.35 -2.53
N ASP A 154 29.91 0.13 -2.21
CA ASP A 154 29.05 0.89 -3.12
C ASP A 154 28.62 2.21 -2.45
N PRO A 155 29.26 3.35 -2.79
CA PRO A 155 29.08 4.60 -2.08
C PRO A 155 27.68 5.23 -2.22
N GLU A 156 26.91 4.84 -3.24
CA GLU A 156 25.51 5.29 -3.36
C GLU A 156 24.50 4.20 -2.94
N SER A 157 24.96 3.21 -2.18
CA SER A 157 24.09 2.26 -1.48
C SER A 157 23.72 2.71 -0.07
N GLY A 158 22.69 2.08 0.50
CA GLY A 158 22.27 2.34 1.88
C GLY A 158 21.06 3.25 2.02
N PRO A 159 20.80 3.77 3.24
CA PRO A 159 19.48 4.31 3.61
C PRO A 159 19.01 5.51 2.78
N LEU A 160 19.91 6.30 2.20
CA LEU A 160 19.56 7.46 1.37
C LEU A 160 19.15 7.07 -0.05
N SER A 161 19.52 5.87 -0.50
CA SER A 161 19.25 5.39 -1.86
C SER A 161 17.75 5.18 -2.14
N ARG A 162 16.93 5.07 -1.09
CA ARG A 162 15.46 4.95 -1.16
C ARG A 162 14.74 6.26 -1.48
N PHE A 163 15.44 7.39 -1.46
CA PHE A 163 14.86 8.69 -1.80
C PHE A 163 15.18 9.10 -3.24
N ILE A 164 14.36 9.99 -3.80
CA ILE A 164 14.64 10.58 -5.10
C ILE A 164 15.79 11.57 -4.93
N LYS A 165 16.91 11.33 -5.60
CA LYS A 165 18.09 12.19 -5.59
C LYS A 165 18.00 13.19 -6.75
N ILE A 166 18.11 14.47 -6.43
CA ILE A 166 18.15 15.58 -7.38
C ILE A 166 19.56 16.16 -7.35
N GLU A 167 20.16 16.27 -8.52
CA GLU A 167 21.51 16.81 -8.71
C GLU A 167 21.40 18.02 -9.63
N SER A 168 22.02 19.13 -9.23
CA SER A 168 21.95 20.38 -9.98
C SER A 168 23.31 21.07 -10.04
N ILE A 169 23.71 21.48 -11.25
CA ILE A 169 24.95 22.19 -11.51
C ILE A 169 24.62 23.56 -12.10
N GLY A 170 24.76 24.61 -11.30
CA GLY A 170 24.54 25.98 -11.72
C GLY A 170 25.75 26.53 -12.47
N ARG A 171 25.51 27.11 -13.64
CA ARG A 171 26.54 27.68 -14.51
C ARG A 171 26.16 29.07 -15.00
N VAL A 172 27.09 30.00 -14.86
CA VAL A 172 26.95 31.38 -15.33
C VAL A 172 27.24 31.46 -16.83
N GLY A 173 26.56 32.39 -17.50
CA GLY A 173 26.79 32.68 -18.92
C GLY A 173 25.78 31.98 -19.83
N ARG A 174 25.44 32.69 -20.91
CA ARG A 174 24.51 32.24 -21.95
C ARG A 174 25.28 31.54 -23.06
N ILE A 175 24.71 30.43 -23.52
CA ILE A 175 25.16 29.70 -24.71
C ILE A 175 24.37 30.24 -25.91
N ASP A 176 25.05 30.46 -27.04
CA ASP A 176 24.38 30.81 -28.29
C ASP A 176 23.56 29.60 -28.80
N PRO A 177 22.23 29.74 -29.02
CA PRO A 177 21.42 28.67 -29.59
C PRO A 177 21.87 28.18 -30.98
N ASN A 178 22.56 29.02 -31.77
CA ASN A 178 23.06 28.70 -33.10
C ASN A 178 24.51 28.21 -33.09
N ASP A 179 25.25 28.46 -32.01
CA ASP A 179 26.59 27.93 -31.79
C ASP A 179 26.77 27.53 -30.31
N PRO A 180 26.40 26.28 -29.96
CA PRO A 180 26.47 25.78 -28.59
C PRO A 180 27.90 25.65 -28.06
N THR A 181 28.91 25.91 -28.89
CA THR A 181 30.33 25.85 -28.53
C THR A 181 30.86 27.19 -28.00
N THR A 182 30.05 28.25 -28.04
CA THR A 182 30.45 29.60 -27.60
C THR A 182 29.68 30.07 -26.36
N LEU A 183 30.40 30.77 -25.47
CA LEU A 183 29.80 31.58 -24.42
C LEU A 183 29.76 33.02 -24.91
N THR A 184 28.60 33.66 -24.89
CA THR A 184 28.41 35.04 -25.39
C THR A 184 29.02 36.11 -24.45
N SER A 185 29.67 35.70 -23.35
CA SER A 185 30.32 36.56 -22.36
C SER A 185 31.52 35.85 -21.70
N ALA A 186 32.52 36.61 -21.21
CA ALA A 186 33.75 36.12 -20.56
C ALA A 186 33.52 35.50 -19.16
N ALA A 187 32.61 34.54 -19.06
CA ALA A 187 32.28 33.77 -17.86
C ALA A 187 33.02 32.42 -17.91
N THR A 188 34.29 32.43 -17.54
CA THR A 188 35.11 31.22 -17.42
C THR A 188 34.73 30.40 -16.17
N GLY A 189 34.27 29.17 -16.39
CA GLY A 189 34.48 28.01 -15.51
C GLY A 189 33.80 27.95 -14.13
N LEU A 190 33.16 29.01 -13.64
CA LEU A 190 32.50 29.01 -12.32
C LEU A 190 31.24 28.12 -12.34
N ARG A 191 31.22 27.15 -11.44
CA ARG A 191 30.12 26.21 -11.24
C ARG A 191 29.84 25.98 -9.76
N ARG A 192 28.59 25.66 -9.43
CA ARG A 192 28.19 25.17 -8.11
C ARG A 192 27.36 23.91 -8.27
N GLU A 193 27.68 22.90 -7.46
CA GLU A 193 27.07 21.57 -7.52
C GLU A 193 26.31 21.35 -6.22
N LEU A 194 25.00 21.15 -6.34
CA LEU A 194 24.11 20.90 -5.23
C LEU A 194 23.41 19.55 -5.40
N VAL A 195 23.17 18.90 -4.27
CA VAL A 195 22.37 17.69 -4.18
C VAL A 195 21.18 17.91 -3.24
N ALA A 196 20.04 17.37 -3.61
CA ALA A 196 18.86 17.33 -2.76
C ALA A 196 18.24 15.93 -2.75
N TYR A 197 17.56 15.60 -1.65
CA TYR A 197 16.81 14.36 -1.51
C TYR A 197 15.33 14.66 -1.29
N LYS A 198 14.48 14.01 -2.06
CA LYS A 198 13.02 14.13 -1.97
C LYS A 198 12.40 12.79 -1.61
N ALA A 199 11.55 12.82 -0.59
CA ALA A 199 10.84 11.63 -0.14
C ALA A 199 9.57 11.38 -0.97
N ILE A 200 9.31 10.11 -1.27
CA ILE A 200 7.96 9.66 -1.62
C ILE A 200 7.17 9.47 -0.31
N GLY A 201 7.83 8.95 0.74
CA GLY A 201 7.31 8.84 2.10
C GLY A 201 6.41 7.61 2.28
N ILE A 202 5.39 7.47 1.44
CA ILE A 202 4.39 6.38 1.51
C ILE A 202 4.94 5.01 1.10
N THR A 203 6.12 4.95 0.49
CA THR A 203 6.80 3.70 0.11
C THR A 203 7.75 3.18 1.17
N ASP A 204 8.16 4.02 2.13
CA ASP A 204 9.41 3.80 2.88
C ASP A 204 9.19 3.08 4.23
N TYR A 205 7.94 2.96 4.66
CA TYR A 205 7.56 2.45 5.97
C TYR A 205 6.44 1.40 5.84
N LEU A 206 6.46 0.37 6.69
CA LEU A 206 5.30 -0.48 6.91
C LEU A 206 4.13 0.36 7.43
N ARG A 207 4.41 1.27 8.37
CA ARG A 207 3.40 2.19 8.91
C ARG A 207 3.92 3.61 9.02
N PHE A 208 3.26 4.55 8.35
CA PHE A 208 3.55 5.98 8.43
C PHE A 208 2.32 6.76 8.90
N ILE A 209 2.40 7.31 10.11
CA ILE A 209 1.37 8.20 10.65
C ILE A 209 1.75 9.64 10.36
N THR A 210 1.00 10.27 9.47
CA THR A 210 1.40 11.52 8.82
C THR A 210 1.06 12.76 9.63
N ASN A 211 -0.01 12.75 10.44
CA ASN A 211 -0.54 13.92 11.15
C ASN A 211 -0.54 15.13 10.20
N ARG A 212 -1.31 15.03 9.12
CA ARG A 212 -1.29 15.96 7.97
C ARG A 212 -1.41 17.41 8.41
N ASP A 213 -2.33 17.68 9.33
CA ASP A 213 -2.62 19.04 9.83
C ASP A 213 -1.61 19.54 10.88
N ASN A 214 -0.53 18.77 11.15
CA ASN A 214 0.51 19.10 12.12
C ASN A 214 -0.04 19.46 13.51
N ARG A 215 -0.96 18.63 14.02
CA ARG A 215 -1.61 18.86 15.32
C ARG A 215 -0.61 18.62 16.45
N ALA A 216 -0.31 19.66 17.23
CA ALA A 216 0.79 19.65 18.21
C ALA A 216 0.56 18.72 19.43
N ASN A 217 -0.70 18.49 19.83
CA ASN A 217 -1.03 17.72 21.03
C ASN A 217 -1.57 16.31 20.74
N VAL A 218 -1.40 15.82 19.51
CA VAL A 218 -1.88 14.48 19.16
C VAL A 218 -0.90 13.44 19.66
N VAL A 219 -1.41 12.56 20.52
CA VAL A 219 -0.76 11.31 20.89
C VAL A 219 -1.35 10.22 20.02
N VAL A 220 -0.52 9.67 19.14
CA VAL A 220 -0.86 8.54 18.30
C VAL A 220 -0.85 7.28 19.16
N GLU A 221 -1.95 6.53 19.15
CA GLU A 221 -2.08 5.31 19.94
C GLU A 221 -2.00 4.07 19.05
N LEU A 222 -1.06 3.17 19.33
CA LEU A 222 -0.87 1.92 18.60
C LEU A 222 -0.68 0.75 19.58
N GLY A 223 -1.11 -0.43 19.17
CA GLY A 223 -0.90 -1.66 19.93
C GLY A 223 -2.19 -2.42 20.21
N VAL A 224 -2.20 -3.19 21.29
CA VAL A 224 -3.37 -3.95 21.75
C VAL A 224 -3.90 -3.30 23.03
N PRO A 225 -5.16 -2.85 23.09
CA PRO A 225 -5.73 -2.31 24.32
C PRO A 225 -5.80 -3.39 25.43
N GLU A 226 -5.84 -2.94 26.68
CA GLU A 226 -5.96 -3.85 27.82
C GLU A 226 -7.27 -4.65 27.78
N GLY A 227 -7.23 -5.90 28.26
CA GLY A 227 -8.42 -6.76 28.38
C GLY A 227 -8.74 -7.62 27.16
N ILE A 228 -8.04 -7.43 26.02
CA ILE A 228 -8.21 -8.34 24.87
C ILE A 228 -7.39 -9.61 25.08
N VAL A 229 -8.09 -10.74 25.12
CA VAL A 229 -7.51 -12.07 25.30
C VAL A 229 -8.04 -13.04 24.25
N GLY A 230 -7.17 -13.92 23.78
CA GLY A 230 -7.56 -15.16 23.13
C GLY A 230 -7.47 -16.31 24.13
N HIS A 231 -7.69 -17.55 23.65
CA HIS A 231 -7.55 -18.75 24.48
C HIS A 231 -6.62 -19.78 23.84
N ASP A 232 -5.85 -20.49 24.66
CA ASP A 232 -5.10 -21.67 24.24
C ASP A 232 -6.02 -22.91 24.08
N SER A 233 -5.44 -24.06 23.73
CA SER A 233 -6.17 -25.32 23.56
C SER A 233 -6.79 -25.84 24.87
N SER A 234 -6.30 -25.38 26.02
CA SER A 234 -6.83 -25.72 27.34
C SER A 234 -7.86 -24.70 27.84
N GLY A 235 -8.20 -23.68 27.04
CA GLY A 235 -9.14 -22.63 27.41
C GLY A 235 -8.56 -21.60 28.38
N ASN A 236 -7.25 -21.56 28.58
CA ASN A 236 -6.62 -20.51 29.39
C ASN A 236 -6.55 -19.21 28.61
N PRO A 237 -6.86 -18.06 29.22
CA PRO A 237 -6.78 -16.78 28.55
C PRO A 237 -5.31 -16.39 28.33
N LEU A 238 -4.98 -15.95 27.12
CA LEU A 238 -3.67 -15.41 26.77
C LEU A 238 -3.81 -14.03 26.13
N PRO A 239 -2.88 -13.10 26.42
CA PRO A 239 -2.94 -11.76 25.85
C PRO A 239 -2.71 -11.81 24.34
N VAL A 240 -3.57 -11.13 23.60
CA VAL A 240 -3.38 -10.90 22.16
C VAL A 240 -2.15 -10.01 21.94
N ARG A 241 -1.40 -10.28 20.88
CA ARG A 241 -0.19 -9.55 20.52
C ARG A 241 -0.23 -9.16 19.04
N LEU A 242 0.35 -8.01 18.71
CA LEU A 242 0.62 -7.64 17.33
C LEU A 242 2.04 -8.07 16.95
N ILE A 243 2.14 -8.75 15.80
CA ILE A 243 3.42 -9.13 15.20
C ILE A 243 3.58 -8.36 13.90
N TRP A 244 4.59 -7.49 13.88
CA TRP A 244 4.94 -6.69 12.71
C TRP A 244 6.33 -7.10 12.22
N GLY A 245 6.41 -7.44 10.93
CA GLY A 245 7.58 -8.02 10.30
C GLY A 245 7.67 -9.54 10.50
N SER A 246 8.62 -10.14 9.81
CA SER A 246 8.88 -11.57 9.77
C SER A 246 10.39 -11.83 9.70
N ASN A 247 10.78 -13.10 9.62
CA ASN A 247 12.18 -13.48 9.41
C ASN A 247 12.75 -13.01 8.05
N THR A 248 11.90 -12.64 7.09
CA THR A 248 12.28 -12.27 5.72
C THR A 248 11.94 -10.83 5.38
N SER A 249 11.08 -10.17 6.15
CA SER A 249 10.69 -8.77 5.92
C SER A 249 10.64 -7.95 7.20
N GLY A 250 11.09 -6.70 7.12
CA GLY A 250 11.07 -5.77 8.23
C GLY A 250 9.72 -5.10 8.46
N ALA A 251 9.70 -4.20 9.44
CA ALA A 251 8.53 -3.40 9.84
C ALA A 251 8.91 -1.94 10.18
N PRO A 252 9.56 -1.19 9.26
CA PRO A 252 9.91 0.21 9.51
C PRO A 252 8.66 1.06 9.81
N ILE A 253 8.77 1.97 10.78
CA ILE A 253 7.66 2.84 11.20
C ILE A 253 8.12 4.28 11.24
N ARG A 254 7.20 5.16 10.86
CA ARG A 254 7.34 6.59 11.08
C ARG A 254 6.10 7.21 11.70
N VAL A 255 6.27 8.11 12.66
CA VAL A 255 5.17 8.85 13.30
C VAL A 255 5.50 10.34 13.40
N ASN A 256 4.68 11.18 12.78
CA ASN A 256 4.76 12.63 12.87
C ASN A 256 4.01 13.15 14.12
N GLY A 257 4.54 12.87 15.30
CA GLY A 257 3.96 13.28 16.58
C GLY A 257 4.43 12.41 17.73
N ASN A 258 3.73 12.47 18.85
CA ASN A 258 3.98 11.58 19.98
C ASN A 258 3.38 10.20 19.71
N LEU A 259 4.06 9.13 20.11
CA LEU A 259 3.60 7.76 19.95
C LEU A 259 3.44 7.12 21.32
N LYS A 260 2.23 6.62 21.62
CA LYS A 260 1.94 5.82 22.81
C LYS A 260 1.63 4.38 22.43
N TRP A 261 2.43 3.47 22.95
CA TRP A 261 2.23 2.04 22.77
C TRP A 261 1.31 1.43 23.83
N TYR A 262 0.47 0.49 23.42
CA TYR A 262 -0.41 -0.31 24.27
C TYR A 262 -0.16 -1.82 24.09
N GLY A 263 -0.30 -2.58 25.17
CA GLY A 263 -0.28 -4.05 25.14
C GLY A 263 1.01 -4.66 24.58
N GLY A 264 0.90 -5.87 24.04
CA GLY A 264 2.05 -6.62 23.50
C GLY A 264 2.27 -6.36 22.00
N VAL A 265 3.43 -5.78 21.65
CA VAL A 265 3.83 -5.53 20.26
C VAL A 265 5.25 -6.05 20.03
N LYS A 266 5.42 -6.86 18.98
CA LYS A 266 6.71 -7.38 18.54
C LYS A 266 7.00 -6.89 17.13
N LEU A 267 8.14 -6.20 16.98
CA LEU A 267 8.61 -5.65 15.72
C LEU A 267 9.91 -6.33 15.30
N THR A 268 9.97 -6.72 14.03
CA THR A 268 11.21 -7.20 13.38
C THR A 268 11.65 -6.16 12.36
N LEU A 269 12.91 -5.73 12.44
CA LEU A 269 13.51 -4.74 11.54
C LEU A 269 14.80 -5.28 10.95
N ASN A 270 15.11 -4.91 9.70
CA ASN A 270 16.40 -5.14 9.09
C ASN A 270 17.19 -3.82 8.94
N PRO A 271 18.12 -3.51 9.86
CA PRO A 271 18.89 -2.27 9.82
C PRO A 271 19.76 -2.11 8.56
N GLN A 272 20.16 -3.20 7.89
CA GLN A 272 20.94 -3.15 6.65
C GLN A 272 20.13 -2.59 5.48
N ASN A 273 18.80 -2.75 5.52
CA ASN A 273 17.86 -2.18 4.55
C ASN A 273 17.43 -0.75 4.94
N GLY A 274 17.92 -0.22 6.07
CA GLY A 274 17.55 1.10 6.57
C GLY A 274 16.25 1.11 7.38
N ASP A 275 15.77 -0.05 7.85
CA ASP A 275 14.58 -0.13 8.68
C ASP A 275 14.81 0.48 10.06
N ARG A 276 13.89 1.36 10.47
CA ARG A 276 13.97 2.12 11.73
C ARG A 276 12.57 2.35 12.30
N ILE A 277 12.52 2.63 13.60
CA ILE A 277 11.37 3.27 14.26
C ILE A 277 11.72 4.74 14.42
N GLU A 278 10.98 5.60 13.74
CA GLU A 278 11.22 7.03 13.68
C GLU A 278 10.01 7.79 14.22
N VAL A 279 10.14 8.37 15.41
CA VAL A 279 9.07 9.16 16.04
C VAL A 279 9.52 10.62 16.12
N ALA A 280 8.79 11.54 15.50
CA ALA A 280 9.15 12.96 15.52
C ALA A 280 8.87 13.64 16.87
N GLY A 281 8.07 13.01 17.74
CA GLY A 281 7.82 13.42 19.11
C GLY A 281 8.32 12.39 20.14
N ASP A 282 7.71 12.36 21.32
CA ASP A 282 8.07 11.43 22.39
C ASP A 282 7.45 10.04 22.20
N ILE A 283 8.22 9.02 22.57
CA ILE A 283 7.77 7.63 22.74
C ILE A 283 7.27 7.45 24.18
N LEU A 284 6.02 7.05 24.30
CA LEU A 284 5.30 6.80 25.54
C LEU A 284 4.88 5.33 25.59
N LEU A 285 4.80 4.78 26.80
CA LEU A 285 4.29 3.43 27.04
C LEU A 285 3.08 3.51 27.98
N ALA A 286 1.98 2.86 27.60
CA ALA A 286 0.87 2.63 28.51
C ALA A 286 1.31 1.70 29.66
N PRO A 287 0.58 1.66 30.78
CA PRO A 287 0.75 0.63 31.79
C PRO A 287 0.76 -0.76 31.14
N ARG A 288 1.66 -1.64 31.59
CA ARG A 288 1.80 -3.03 31.09
C ARG A 288 2.13 -3.18 29.59
N ALA A 289 2.43 -2.10 28.86
CA ALA A 289 2.88 -2.21 27.48
C ALA A 289 4.21 -2.98 27.42
N GLN A 290 4.27 -3.97 26.54
CA GLN A 290 5.44 -4.81 26.27
C GLN A 290 5.78 -4.70 24.79
N VAL A 291 6.68 -3.79 24.47
CA VAL A 291 7.10 -3.51 23.09
C VAL A 291 8.53 -3.97 22.89
N THR A 292 8.75 -4.81 21.89
CA THR A 292 10.08 -5.32 21.55
C THR A 292 10.41 -5.08 20.08
N VAL A 293 11.66 -4.72 19.82
CA VAL A 293 12.23 -4.55 18.48
C VAL A 293 13.47 -5.42 18.36
N ASN A 294 13.46 -6.40 17.45
CA ASN A 294 14.53 -7.40 17.34
C ASN A 294 14.88 -8.01 18.72
N ASN A 295 13.84 -8.34 19.50
CA ASN A 295 13.91 -8.84 20.89
C ASN A 295 14.47 -7.86 21.95
N ASN A 296 14.78 -6.61 21.60
CA ASN A 296 15.17 -5.57 22.55
C ASN A 296 13.96 -4.76 23.01
N ALA A 297 13.87 -4.43 24.31
CA ALA A 297 12.74 -3.66 24.84
C ALA A 297 12.78 -2.20 24.37
N VAL A 298 11.66 -1.67 23.89
CA VAL A 298 11.53 -0.24 23.61
C VAL A 298 11.23 0.49 24.91
N LEU A 299 12.04 1.50 25.24
CA LEU A 299 11.89 2.31 26.46
C LEU A 299 11.20 3.66 26.14
N PRO A 300 10.50 4.28 27.10
CA PRO A 300 9.92 5.59 26.88
C PRO A 300 11.01 6.66 26.77
N SER A 301 10.74 7.73 26.01
CA SER A 301 11.71 8.80 25.71
C SER A 301 12.29 9.51 26.94
N ASN A 302 11.56 9.54 28.06
CA ASN A 302 12.00 10.14 29.32
C ASN A 302 12.84 9.20 30.19
N SER A 303 13.06 7.95 29.78
CA SER A 303 13.89 7.01 30.52
C SER A 303 15.36 7.47 30.52
N ALA A 304 15.99 7.48 31.69
CA ALA A 304 17.43 7.71 31.81
C ALA A 304 18.26 6.64 31.08
N SER A 305 17.68 5.46 30.85
CA SER A 305 18.29 4.32 30.17
C SER A 305 17.85 4.20 28.70
N PHE A 306 17.25 5.24 28.11
CA PHE A 306 16.77 5.18 26.73
C PHE A 306 17.89 4.82 25.75
N ASN A 307 17.72 3.69 25.07
CA ASN A 307 18.69 3.10 24.15
C ASN A 307 18.15 3.18 22.73
N THR A 308 18.94 3.72 21.81
CA THR A 308 18.55 3.83 20.39
C THR A 308 18.86 2.57 19.59
N TYR A 309 19.60 1.63 20.18
CA TYR A 309 20.08 0.41 19.55
C TYR A 309 20.87 0.69 18.26
N GLY A 310 21.83 1.63 18.31
CA GLY A 310 22.57 2.07 17.14
C GLY A 310 21.77 2.99 16.20
N GLY A 311 20.78 3.71 16.74
CA GLY A 311 19.89 4.57 15.97
C GLY A 311 18.77 3.85 15.21
N ILE A 312 18.44 2.62 15.58
CA ILE A 312 17.29 1.86 15.08
C ILE A 312 15.99 2.45 15.63
N VAL A 313 15.98 2.82 16.91
CA VAL A 313 14.85 3.47 17.58
C VAL A 313 15.21 4.93 17.83
N ARG A 314 14.44 5.83 17.25
CA ARG A 314 14.68 7.28 17.31
C ARG A 314 13.41 8.03 17.69
N ASP A 315 13.60 9.14 18.38
CA ASP A 315 12.54 9.98 18.93
C ASP A 315 12.77 11.48 18.65
N GLY A 316 11.84 12.33 19.08
CA GLY A 316 11.90 13.77 18.80
C GLY A 316 12.93 14.52 19.65
N ARG A 317 13.53 13.88 20.65
CA ARG A 317 14.42 14.54 21.61
C ARG A 317 15.80 14.81 21.04
N THR A 318 16.40 15.93 21.44
CA THR A 318 17.77 16.27 21.06
C THR A 318 18.79 15.46 21.86
N GLY A 319 19.94 15.18 21.25
CA GLY A 319 21.03 14.43 21.87
C GLY A 319 21.14 12.99 21.39
N VAL A 320 21.73 12.14 22.24
CA VAL A 320 22.04 10.73 21.97
C VAL A 320 21.43 9.82 23.03
N GLY A 321 21.21 8.55 22.70
CA GLY A 321 20.85 7.53 23.69
C GLY A 321 22.05 7.09 24.54
N VAL A 322 21.80 6.20 25.49
CA VAL A 322 22.85 5.63 26.35
C VAL A 322 23.91 4.84 25.56
N ASP A 323 23.55 4.38 24.37
CA ASP A 323 24.40 3.70 23.40
C ASP A 323 25.16 4.65 22.47
N GLY A 324 24.99 5.97 22.63
CA GLY A 324 25.64 7.00 21.81
C GLY A 324 24.98 7.25 20.44
N GLY A 325 23.94 6.50 20.08
CA GLY A 325 23.21 6.71 18.84
C GLY A 325 22.34 7.97 18.88
N GLY A 326 22.27 8.67 17.74
CA GLY A 326 21.47 9.90 17.60
C GLY A 326 19.97 9.65 17.75
N ARG A 327 19.32 10.51 18.51
CA ARG A 327 17.90 10.43 18.86
C ARG A 327 16.99 11.20 17.91
N SER A 328 17.32 12.46 17.64
CA SER A 328 16.44 13.45 17.02
C SER A 328 15.96 13.08 15.61
N ILE A 329 14.64 13.06 15.45
CA ILE A 329 13.94 12.99 14.16
C ILE A 329 12.99 14.17 14.03
N THR A 330 13.00 14.81 12.86
CA THR A 330 12.07 15.89 12.52
C THR A 330 10.82 15.36 11.81
N ARG A 331 9.77 16.18 11.74
CA ARG A 331 8.55 15.86 10.97
C ARG A 331 8.86 15.72 9.48
N LEU A 332 8.22 14.76 8.81
CA LEU A 332 8.23 14.64 7.35
C LEU A 332 6.89 15.12 6.79
N GLU A 333 6.90 16.14 5.96
CA GLU A 333 5.67 16.60 5.28
C GLU A 333 5.05 15.46 4.47
N PRO A 334 3.76 15.12 4.67
CA PRO A 334 3.15 14.03 3.93
C PRO A 334 2.84 14.41 2.47
N PRO A 335 2.83 13.43 1.56
CA PRO A 335 2.44 13.66 0.18
C PRO A 335 0.95 13.99 0.06
N ILE A 336 0.58 14.79 -0.94
CA ILE A 336 -0.81 15.23 -1.15
C ILE A 336 -1.31 14.70 -2.50
N ILE A 337 -2.38 13.91 -2.47
CA ILE A 337 -3.07 13.30 -3.61
C ILE A 337 -3.83 14.36 -4.42
N ASP A 338 -4.45 15.32 -3.73
CA ASP A 338 -5.32 16.34 -4.33
C ASP A 338 -4.67 17.70 -4.56
N LEU A 339 -3.34 17.72 -4.58
CA LEU A 339 -2.57 18.92 -4.86
C LEU A 339 -2.81 19.37 -6.31
N THR A 340 -3.25 20.63 -6.46
CA THR A 340 -3.45 21.25 -7.76
C THR A 340 -2.20 22.00 -8.19
N ASP A 341 -1.91 21.96 -9.49
CA ASP A 341 -0.87 22.80 -10.09
C ASP A 341 -1.31 24.28 -10.00
N PRO A 342 -0.50 25.17 -9.39
CA PRO A 342 -0.81 26.59 -9.28
C PRO A 342 -1.08 27.30 -10.62
N ALA A 343 -0.48 26.83 -11.71
CA ALA A 343 -0.62 27.45 -13.03
C ALA A 343 -1.93 27.05 -13.73
N THR A 344 -2.32 25.78 -13.64
CA THR A 344 -3.48 25.23 -14.36
C THR A 344 -4.73 25.05 -13.48
N ASN A 345 -4.55 25.05 -12.16
CA ASN A 345 -5.58 24.77 -11.15
C ASN A 345 -6.24 23.39 -11.31
N VAL A 346 -5.51 22.44 -11.90
CA VAL A 346 -5.95 21.06 -12.14
C VAL A 346 -5.09 20.11 -11.32
N ASN A 347 -5.72 19.09 -10.73
CA ASN A 347 -5.04 17.99 -10.07
C ASN A 347 -4.40 17.05 -11.11
N ARG A 348 -3.17 16.56 -10.84
CA ARG A 348 -2.47 15.55 -11.64
C ARG A 348 -3.35 14.38 -12.12
N TYR A 349 -4.17 13.79 -11.24
CA TYR A 349 -4.94 12.59 -11.56
C TYR A 349 -6.11 12.91 -12.50
N TRP A 350 -6.67 14.12 -12.43
CA TRP A 350 -7.61 14.59 -13.45
C TRP A 350 -6.91 14.82 -14.79
N SER A 351 -5.72 15.42 -14.78
CA SER A 351 -4.95 15.65 -16.00
C SER A 351 -4.61 14.34 -16.71
N MET A 352 -4.19 13.33 -15.94
CA MET A 352 -3.81 11.99 -16.43
C MET A 352 -4.97 11.09 -16.85
N THR A 353 -6.16 11.30 -16.29
CA THR A 353 -7.33 10.44 -16.57
C THR A 353 -8.34 11.21 -17.41
N ARG A 354 -9.20 11.99 -16.74
CA ARG A 354 -10.31 12.75 -17.31
C ARG A 354 -9.94 13.62 -18.51
N ASN A 355 -8.81 14.32 -18.44
CA ASN A 355 -8.43 15.31 -19.45
C ASN A 355 -7.48 14.75 -20.53
N SER A 356 -7.10 13.48 -20.43
CA SER A 356 -6.03 12.89 -21.24
C SER A 356 -6.46 12.14 -22.51
N GLY A 357 -7.77 12.01 -22.75
CA GLY A 357 -8.30 11.17 -23.83
C GLY A 357 -8.22 11.81 -25.21
N ALA A 358 -8.26 10.96 -26.24
CA ALA A 358 -8.32 11.40 -27.63
C ALA A 358 -9.67 12.08 -27.93
N LEU A 359 -9.68 13.00 -28.90
CA LEU A 359 -10.92 13.58 -29.40
C LEU A 359 -11.65 12.59 -30.31
N VAL A 360 -12.81 12.11 -29.86
CA VAL A 360 -13.67 11.18 -30.61
C VAL A 360 -15.04 11.84 -30.76
N GLY A 361 -15.50 12.04 -32.00
CA GLY A 361 -16.75 12.77 -32.25
C GLY A 361 -16.75 14.20 -31.72
N GLY A 362 -15.58 14.86 -31.69
CA GLY A 362 -15.40 16.22 -31.18
C GLY A 362 -15.40 16.35 -29.64
N ARG A 363 -15.41 15.23 -28.90
CA ARG A 363 -15.41 15.21 -27.44
C ARG A 363 -14.16 14.51 -26.90
N ASN A 364 -13.67 14.95 -25.75
CA ASN A 364 -12.59 14.25 -25.05
C ASN A 364 -13.11 12.93 -24.48
N SER A 365 -12.63 11.82 -25.04
CA SER A 365 -13.01 10.46 -24.64
C SER A 365 -12.60 10.11 -23.20
N GLY A 366 -11.62 10.83 -22.62
CA GLY A 366 -11.18 10.67 -21.23
C GLY A 366 -12.26 11.00 -20.21
N LEU A 367 -13.22 11.88 -20.56
CA LEU A 367 -14.40 12.19 -19.73
C LEU A 367 -15.28 10.96 -19.49
N PHE A 368 -15.14 9.93 -20.33
CA PHE A 368 -15.94 8.71 -20.31
C PHE A 368 -15.12 7.47 -19.95
N GLY A 369 -13.88 7.64 -19.48
CA GLY A 369 -13.02 6.56 -19.01
C GLY A 369 -11.97 6.07 -20.01
N PHE A 370 -11.89 6.66 -21.21
CA PHE A 370 -10.99 6.24 -22.30
C PHE A 370 -9.76 7.16 -22.45
N GLY A 371 -9.20 7.61 -21.31
CA GLY A 371 -7.99 8.42 -21.26
C GLY A 371 -6.71 7.60 -21.30
N ARG A 372 -5.56 8.29 -21.18
CA ARG A 372 -4.28 7.66 -20.83
C ARG A 372 -4.34 6.99 -19.44
N GLY A 373 -5.23 7.43 -18.57
CA GLY A 373 -5.66 6.68 -17.40
C GLY A 373 -7.19 6.59 -17.35
N ILE A 374 -7.71 5.73 -16.48
CA ILE A 374 -9.14 5.46 -16.42
C ILE A 374 -9.79 6.41 -15.42
N TYR A 375 -10.78 7.16 -15.89
CA TYR A 375 -11.59 8.05 -15.07
C TYR A 375 -12.95 7.40 -14.76
N ILE A 376 -13.30 7.33 -13.48
CA ILE A 376 -14.58 6.80 -12.99
C ILE A 376 -15.36 7.94 -12.32
N ASN A 377 -16.45 8.36 -12.96
CA ASN A 377 -17.34 9.38 -12.42
C ASN A 377 -18.40 8.75 -11.50
N ASN A 378 -18.01 8.34 -10.30
CA ASN A 378 -18.90 7.75 -9.30
C ASN A 378 -19.05 8.61 -8.04
N ARG A 379 -19.06 9.94 -8.19
CA ARG A 379 -19.16 10.89 -7.05
C ARG A 379 -20.37 10.63 -6.14
N ALA A 380 -21.45 10.08 -6.69
CA ALA A 380 -22.66 9.71 -5.93
C ALA A 380 -22.46 8.54 -4.94
N ASP A 381 -21.32 7.84 -5.02
CA ASP A 381 -20.98 6.73 -4.13
C ASP A 381 -20.16 7.18 -2.92
N GLN A 382 -19.80 8.46 -2.78
CA GLN A 382 -19.00 8.93 -1.65
C GLN A 382 -19.73 8.75 -0.31
N LEU A 383 -19.07 8.06 0.62
CA LEU A 383 -19.40 8.08 2.04
C LEU A 383 -18.58 9.19 2.69
N ARG A 384 -19.24 10.23 3.18
CA ARG A 384 -18.61 11.40 3.81
C ARG A 384 -19.02 11.50 5.26
N GLU A 385 -18.13 12.01 6.10
CA GLU A 385 -18.51 12.39 7.45
C GLU A 385 -19.65 13.44 7.41
N PRO A 386 -20.65 13.31 8.28
CA PRO A 386 -21.75 14.25 8.34
C PRO A 386 -21.23 15.64 8.74
N GLY A 387 -21.79 16.68 8.11
CA GLY A 387 -21.48 18.07 8.44
C GLY A 387 -22.05 18.51 9.79
N LEU A 388 -21.93 19.81 10.09
CA LEU A 388 -22.33 20.44 11.37
C LEU A 388 -23.80 20.17 11.79
N PHE A 389 -24.67 19.81 10.84
CA PHE A 389 -26.10 19.58 11.06
C PHE A 389 -26.45 18.13 11.46
N GLY A 390 -25.46 17.28 11.70
CA GLY A 390 -25.65 15.96 12.32
C GLY A 390 -26.04 14.84 11.35
N GLY A 391 -25.66 13.62 11.73
CA GLY A 391 -25.86 12.35 11.03
C GLY A 391 -24.96 11.27 11.65
N PRO A 392 -25.16 9.98 11.34
CA PRO A 392 -24.22 8.94 11.77
C PRO A 392 -22.84 9.18 11.14
N THR A 393 -21.79 9.13 11.95
CA THR A 393 -20.40 9.20 11.48
C THR A 393 -20.00 7.95 10.70
N VAL A 394 -19.06 8.07 9.77
CA VAL A 394 -18.52 6.89 9.05
C VAL A 394 -17.93 5.88 10.03
N ARG A 395 -17.28 6.38 11.09
CA ARG A 395 -16.81 5.57 12.23
C ARG A 395 -17.95 4.75 12.86
N SER A 396 -19.06 5.38 13.24
CA SER A 396 -20.19 4.66 13.85
C SER A 396 -20.84 3.66 12.91
N GLU A 397 -20.85 3.94 11.60
CA GLU A 397 -21.35 3.01 10.59
C GLU A 397 -20.47 1.75 10.49
N PHE A 398 -19.14 1.93 10.42
CA PHE A 398 -18.18 0.83 10.34
C PHE A 398 -18.14 -0.03 11.61
N LEU A 399 -18.35 0.57 12.78
CA LEU A 399 -18.51 -0.14 14.05
C LEU A 399 -19.93 -0.71 14.25
N ARG A 400 -20.84 -0.50 13.29
CA ARG A 400 -22.25 -0.92 13.36
C ARG A 400 -22.97 -0.43 14.62
N LEU A 401 -22.64 0.78 15.08
CA LEU A 401 -23.31 1.44 16.20
C LEU A 401 -24.65 2.08 15.79
N VAL A 402 -24.98 2.03 14.50
CA VAL A 402 -26.17 2.61 13.88
C VAL A 402 -26.69 1.68 12.80
N ASP A 403 -28.01 1.59 12.65
CA ASP A 403 -28.64 0.89 11.53
C ASP A 403 -28.37 1.67 10.24
N SER A 404 -27.70 1.01 9.27
CA SER A 404 -27.34 1.60 7.98
C SER A 404 -27.80 0.71 6.84
N ARG A 405 -28.25 1.33 5.75
CA ARG A 405 -28.61 0.66 4.49
C ARG A 405 -27.46 -0.10 3.83
N ASN A 406 -26.22 0.19 4.21
CA ASN A 406 -25.03 -0.47 3.67
C ASN A 406 -24.73 -1.77 4.43
N TRP A 407 -25.31 -1.98 5.61
CA TRP A 407 -25.32 -3.28 6.27
C TRP A 407 -26.50 -4.10 5.74
N GLN A 408 -26.22 -5.23 5.11
CA GLN A 408 -27.20 -6.23 4.71
C GLN A 408 -26.96 -7.48 5.56
N GLY A 409 -27.67 -7.59 6.67
CA GLY A 409 -27.45 -8.63 7.67
C GLY A 409 -26.01 -8.59 8.20
N PRO A 410 -25.20 -9.66 8.07
CA PRO A 410 -23.80 -9.67 8.50
C PRO A 410 -22.82 -9.02 7.53
N TYR A 411 -23.27 -8.65 6.32
CA TYR A 411 -22.40 -8.18 5.25
C TYR A 411 -22.44 -6.66 5.13
N TYR A 412 -21.28 -6.02 5.19
CA TYR A 412 -21.15 -4.60 4.88
C TYR A 412 -20.92 -4.43 3.38
N VAL A 413 -21.90 -3.88 2.68
CA VAL A 413 -21.90 -3.69 1.22
C VAL A 413 -21.84 -2.19 0.94
N PRO A 414 -20.63 -1.61 0.83
CA PRO A 414 -20.49 -0.18 0.64
C PRO A 414 -20.94 0.25 -0.78
N PRO A 415 -21.38 1.51 -0.95
CA PRO A 415 -21.47 2.11 -2.27
C PRO A 415 -20.04 2.32 -2.81
N GLY A 416 -19.83 2.04 -4.10
CA GLY A 416 -18.55 2.26 -4.77
C GLY A 416 -18.39 1.43 -6.04
N ALA A 417 -17.55 1.90 -6.96
CA ALA A 417 -17.22 1.15 -8.17
C ALA A 417 -16.40 -0.10 -7.81
N ILE A 418 -16.77 -1.25 -8.36
CA ILE A 418 -16.13 -2.54 -8.08
C ILE A 418 -15.03 -2.78 -9.12
N ILE A 419 -13.80 -2.91 -8.66
CA ILE A 419 -12.62 -3.25 -9.46
C ILE A 419 -12.22 -4.69 -9.14
N ARG A 420 -12.29 -5.59 -10.13
CA ARG A 420 -11.79 -6.97 -9.99
C ARG A 420 -10.54 -7.12 -10.83
N LEU A 421 -9.42 -7.44 -10.17
CA LEU A 421 -8.13 -7.63 -10.82
C LEU A 421 -7.95 -9.10 -11.25
N ASN A 422 -7.40 -9.29 -12.44
CA ASN A 422 -7.07 -10.59 -13.00
C ASN A 422 -5.64 -10.59 -13.56
N PRO A 423 -5.00 -11.75 -13.76
CA PRO A 423 -3.63 -11.81 -14.27
C PRO A 423 -3.40 -11.10 -15.63
N SER A 424 -4.43 -11.00 -16.47
CA SER A 424 -4.37 -10.37 -17.80
C SER A 424 -4.83 -8.90 -17.85
N GLY A 425 -5.39 -8.37 -16.76
CA GLY A 425 -6.07 -7.08 -16.78
C GLY A 425 -7.02 -6.90 -15.59
N PHE A 426 -8.11 -6.18 -15.78
CA PHE A 426 -9.06 -5.90 -14.71
C PHE A 426 -10.43 -5.53 -15.27
N THR A 427 -11.46 -5.65 -14.44
CA THR A 427 -12.82 -5.19 -14.77
C THR A 427 -13.25 -4.10 -13.80
N ILE A 428 -14.06 -3.17 -14.29
CA ILE A 428 -14.63 -2.09 -13.50
C ILE A 428 -16.14 -2.10 -13.69
N GLN A 429 -16.87 -2.42 -12.63
CA GLN A 429 -18.32 -2.42 -12.59
C GLN A 429 -18.84 -1.22 -11.80
N LEU A 430 -19.73 -0.44 -12.41
CA LEU A 430 -20.43 0.66 -11.74
C LEU A 430 -21.63 0.11 -10.98
N THR A 431 -21.71 0.38 -9.68
CA THR A 431 -22.89 0.06 -8.86
C THR A 431 -24.03 1.04 -9.10
N ARG A 432 -23.71 2.26 -9.54
CA ARG A 432 -24.65 3.31 -9.89
C ARG A 432 -24.21 3.98 -11.19
N GLY A 433 -25.15 4.16 -12.12
CA GLY A 433 -24.88 4.76 -13.43
C GLY A 433 -24.47 3.75 -14.49
N ARG A 434 -24.05 4.27 -15.66
CA ARG A 434 -23.69 3.47 -16.84
C ARG A 434 -22.48 4.10 -17.52
N TRP A 435 -21.66 3.25 -18.13
CA TRP A 435 -20.58 3.70 -19.00
C TRP A 435 -21.14 4.38 -20.25
N ARG A 436 -20.37 5.31 -20.80
CA ARG A 436 -20.66 5.95 -22.09
C ARG A 436 -19.64 5.51 -23.11
N ALA A 437 -20.00 5.53 -24.38
CA ALA A 437 -19.07 5.21 -25.45
C ALA A 437 -17.98 6.31 -25.56
N PRO A 438 -16.84 6.06 -26.24
CA PRO A 438 -15.75 7.02 -26.36
C PRO A 438 -16.15 8.38 -26.97
N ASN A 439 -17.17 8.39 -27.85
CA ASN A 439 -17.75 9.61 -28.43
C ASN A 439 -18.78 10.31 -27.51
N GLY A 440 -19.03 9.77 -26.32
CA GLY A 440 -20.00 10.26 -25.34
C GLY A 440 -21.44 9.82 -25.57
N ALA A 441 -21.71 8.90 -26.50
CA ALA A 441 -23.03 8.30 -26.68
C ALA A 441 -23.43 7.48 -25.44
N ASN A 442 -24.72 7.48 -25.12
CA ASN A 442 -25.25 6.68 -24.03
C ASN A 442 -25.12 5.19 -24.36
N THR A 443 -24.77 4.38 -23.36
CA THR A 443 -24.79 2.91 -23.48
C THR A 443 -25.54 2.33 -22.29
N ASN A 444 -25.90 1.06 -22.41
CA ASN A 444 -26.48 0.31 -21.30
C ASN A 444 -25.42 -0.40 -20.44
N ALA A 445 -24.14 -0.27 -20.79
CA ALA A 445 -23.05 -1.00 -20.14
C ALA A 445 -22.82 -0.55 -18.69
N ILE A 446 -22.71 -1.53 -17.80
CA ILE A 446 -22.36 -1.32 -16.39
C ILE A 446 -20.93 -1.76 -16.07
N THR A 447 -20.33 -2.57 -16.95
CA THR A 447 -19.00 -3.13 -16.76
C THR A 447 -18.08 -2.71 -17.91
N MET A 448 -16.88 -2.25 -17.57
CA MET A 448 -15.77 -2.08 -18.49
C MET A 448 -14.76 -3.20 -18.25
N VAL A 449 -14.36 -3.91 -19.29
CA VAL A 449 -13.29 -4.90 -19.27
C VAL A 449 -12.04 -4.28 -19.85
N CYS A 450 -10.96 -4.33 -19.09
CA CYS A 450 -9.68 -3.75 -19.45
C CYS A 450 -8.63 -4.86 -19.55
N THR A 451 -8.09 -5.07 -20.75
CA THR A 451 -7.13 -6.15 -21.03
C THR A 451 -5.82 -5.56 -21.55
N TYR A 452 -4.70 -5.96 -20.97
CA TYR A 452 -3.39 -5.57 -21.48
C TYR A 452 -3.08 -6.29 -22.80
N LEU A 453 -2.68 -5.51 -23.79
CA LEU A 453 -2.17 -6.03 -25.06
C LEU A 453 -0.66 -6.32 -24.96
N PRO A 454 -0.11 -7.17 -25.85
CA PRO A 454 1.33 -7.50 -25.85
C PRO A 454 2.26 -6.28 -26.02
N ASP A 455 1.77 -5.23 -26.68
CA ASP A 455 2.50 -3.95 -26.88
C ASP A 455 2.44 -3.02 -25.65
N GLY A 456 1.75 -3.42 -24.58
CA GLY A 456 1.59 -2.66 -23.35
C GLY A 456 0.42 -1.67 -23.34
N ARG A 457 -0.31 -1.53 -24.45
CA ARG A 457 -1.56 -0.74 -24.48
C ARG A 457 -2.70 -1.46 -23.78
N LEU A 458 -3.75 -0.72 -23.45
CA LEU A 458 -4.94 -1.25 -22.80
C LEU A 458 -6.11 -1.27 -23.79
N SER A 459 -6.69 -2.45 -23.97
CA SER A 459 -7.95 -2.64 -24.67
C SER A 459 -9.11 -2.47 -23.68
N GLN A 460 -10.07 -1.62 -24.01
CA GLN A 460 -11.21 -1.27 -23.17
C GLN A 460 -12.51 -1.65 -23.90
N ASP A 461 -13.21 -2.64 -23.36
CA ASP A 461 -14.49 -3.11 -23.87
C ASP A 461 -15.62 -2.81 -22.87
N LEU A 462 -16.80 -2.44 -23.38
CA LEU A 462 -17.98 -2.16 -22.58
C LEU A 462 -18.94 -3.34 -22.70
N LEU A 463 -19.33 -3.93 -21.57
CA LEU A 463 -20.28 -5.04 -21.55
C LEU A 463 -21.68 -4.56 -21.18
N ASP A 464 -22.63 -4.83 -22.07
CA ASP A 464 -24.06 -4.61 -21.84
C ASP A 464 -24.71 -5.89 -21.28
N PRO A 465 -25.18 -5.86 -20.02
CA PRO A 465 -25.84 -7.02 -19.42
C PRO A 465 -27.14 -7.42 -20.13
N SER A 466 -27.77 -6.53 -20.91
CA SER A 466 -29.00 -6.85 -21.66
C SER A 466 -28.76 -7.62 -22.96
N LEU A 467 -27.53 -7.63 -23.47
CA LEU A 467 -27.19 -8.22 -24.77
C LEU A 467 -26.18 -9.35 -24.69
N ASN A 468 -25.55 -9.60 -23.53
CA ASN A 468 -24.41 -10.53 -23.37
C ASN A 468 -23.34 -10.36 -24.47
N LYS A 469 -23.16 -9.14 -24.97
CA LYS A 469 -22.30 -8.77 -26.11
C LYS A 469 -21.63 -7.41 -25.84
N PRO A 470 -20.53 -7.10 -26.56
CA PRO A 470 -19.93 -5.77 -26.54
C PRO A 470 -20.95 -4.68 -26.85
N ALA A 471 -21.05 -3.66 -25.99
CA ALA A 471 -21.94 -2.52 -26.15
C ALA A 471 -21.49 -1.57 -27.27
N VAL A 472 -20.23 -1.71 -27.71
CA VAL A 472 -19.63 -0.97 -28.83
C VAL A 472 -18.99 -2.01 -29.75
N GLY A 473 -19.15 -1.87 -31.07
CA GLY A 473 -18.78 -2.92 -32.04
C GLY A 473 -17.31 -3.33 -32.06
N LEU A 474 -16.38 -2.49 -31.57
CA LEU A 474 -14.96 -2.81 -31.40
C LEU A 474 -14.43 -2.19 -30.09
N PRO A 475 -13.47 -2.85 -29.42
CA PRO A 475 -12.85 -2.32 -28.22
C PRO A 475 -12.00 -1.08 -28.53
N PHE A 476 -11.95 -0.15 -27.59
CA PHE A 476 -11.14 1.07 -27.70
C PHE A 476 -9.75 0.83 -27.10
N VAL A 477 -8.68 1.17 -27.81
CA VAL A 477 -7.30 0.87 -27.38
C VAL A 477 -6.51 2.14 -27.11
N THR A 478 -5.98 2.28 -25.90
CA THR A 478 -5.26 3.48 -25.43
C THR A 478 -3.89 3.14 -24.86
N PRO A 479 -2.89 4.03 -24.97
CA PRO A 479 -1.72 3.97 -24.09
C PRO A 479 -2.18 4.11 -22.64
N PHE A 480 -1.67 3.27 -21.74
CA PHE A 480 -2.10 3.28 -20.34
C PHE A 480 -0.98 3.72 -19.40
N SER A 481 -1.31 4.69 -18.54
CA SER A 481 -0.42 5.31 -17.58
C SER A 481 -0.26 4.51 -16.28
N GLY A 482 -1.05 3.44 -16.10
CA GLY A 482 -1.11 2.70 -14.83
C GLY A 482 -2.08 3.29 -13.80
N VAL A 483 -2.76 4.41 -14.10
CA VAL A 483 -3.60 5.14 -13.15
C VAL A 483 -5.09 4.91 -13.38
N ILE A 484 -5.80 4.59 -12.31
CA ILE A 484 -7.27 4.56 -12.23
C ILE A 484 -7.68 5.60 -11.19
N TYR A 485 -8.50 6.58 -11.58
CA TYR A 485 -9.01 7.60 -10.66
C TYR A 485 -10.54 7.53 -10.59
N ALA A 486 -11.07 7.39 -9.38
CA ALA A 486 -12.48 7.40 -9.08
C ALA A 486 -12.84 8.64 -8.24
N GLU A 487 -13.88 9.37 -8.64
CA GLU A 487 -14.37 10.50 -7.86
C GLU A 487 -14.92 10.04 -6.50
N GLY A 488 -15.60 8.89 -6.45
CA GLY A 488 -16.17 8.32 -5.23
C GLY A 488 -15.42 7.10 -4.72
N ASN A 489 -16.12 6.30 -3.91
CA ASN A 489 -15.56 5.11 -3.29
C ASN A 489 -15.17 4.03 -4.32
N VAL A 490 -14.19 3.21 -3.99
CA VAL A 490 -13.78 2.04 -4.77
C VAL A 490 -13.84 0.79 -3.91
N ARG A 491 -14.25 -0.33 -4.52
CA ARG A 491 -14.22 -1.67 -3.92
C ARG A 491 -13.28 -2.52 -4.75
N ILE A 492 -12.30 -3.19 -4.16
CA ILE A 492 -11.23 -3.86 -4.91
C ILE A 492 -10.86 -5.23 -4.32
N ARG A 493 -10.62 -6.19 -5.21
CA ARG A 493 -10.02 -7.51 -4.91
C ARG A 493 -9.44 -8.14 -6.17
N GLY A 494 -8.75 -9.27 -6.01
CA GLY A 494 -8.28 -10.15 -7.08
C GLY A 494 -6.76 -10.27 -7.16
N ILE A 495 -6.26 -10.64 -8.34
CA ILE A 495 -4.84 -10.85 -8.60
C ILE A 495 -4.32 -9.71 -9.48
N ILE A 496 -3.27 -9.01 -9.04
CA ILE A 496 -2.65 -7.91 -9.77
C ILE A 496 -2.21 -8.42 -11.16
N PRO A 497 -2.42 -7.66 -12.26
CA PRO A 497 -2.00 -8.12 -13.58
C PRO A 497 -0.48 -8.41 -13.64
N GLN A 498 -0.10 -9.48 -14.33
CA GLN A 498 1.26 -10.00 -14.32
C GLN A 498 2.26 -9.05 -14.95
N GLY A 499 3.34 -8.75 -14.23
CA GLY A 499 4.35 -7.77 -14.63
C GLY A 499 3.85 -6.34 -14.83
N LYS A 500 2.71 -5.98 -14.24
CA LYS A 500 2.12 -4.64 -14.34
C LYS A 500 2.03 -3.97 -12.98
N GLN A 501 2.08 -2.65 -12.99
CA GLN A 501 1.97 -1.83 -11.78
C GLN A 501 0.84 -0.82 -11.92
N LEU A 502 0.06 -0.64 -10.85
CA LEU A 502 -1.17 0.14 -10.86
C LEU A 502 -1.23 1.14 -9.70
N THR A 503 -1.81 2.31 -9.95
CA THR A 503 -2.18 3.29 -8.92
C THR A 503 -3.66 3.55 -9.01
N VAL A 504 -4.40 3.09 -8.00
CA VAL A 504 -5.83 3.32 -7.85
C VAL A 504 -6.02 4.46 -6.87
N VAL A 505 -6.66 5.53 -7.33
CA VAL A 505 -6.91 6.74 -6.55
C VAL A 505 -8.41 6.92 -6.38
N SER A 506 -8.85 7.15 -5.15
CA SER A 506 -10.25 7.42 -4.82
C SER A 506 -10.37 8.79 -4.14
N GLY A 507 -11.30 9.61 -4.62
CA GLY A 507 -11.75 10.82 -3.95
C GLY A 507 -12.59 10.58 -2.69
N GLY A 508 -12.81 9.31 -2.31
CA GLY A 508 -13.48 8.86 -1.09
C GLY A 508 -12.70 7.73 -0.41
N ASN A 509 -13.40 6.64 -0.08
CA ASN A 509 -12.82 5.46 0.58
C ASN A 509 -12.47 4.35 -0.42
N ILE A 510 -11.45 3.54 -0.09
CA ILE A 510 -11.14 2.30 -0.80
C ILE A 510 -11.43 1.11 0.12
N PHE A 511 -12.30 0.20 -0.31
CA PHE A 511 -12.65 -1.04 0.38
C PHE A 511 -11.94 -2.23 -0.25
N ILE A 512 -11.21 -3.00 0.55
CA ILE A 512 -10.56 -4.25 0.15
C ILE A 512 -11.44 -5.42 0.60
N GLU A 513 -11.95 -6.18 -0.37
CA GLU A 513 -13.04 -7.17 -0.17
C GLU A 513 -12.57 -8.61 -0.44
N GLY A 514 -11.34 -8.94 -0.04
CA GLY A 514 -10.76 -10.27 -0.22
C GLY A 514 -9.26 -10.22 -0.49
N ASN A 515 -8.76 -11.26 -1.15
CA ASN A 515 -7.36 -11.30 -1.59
C ASN A 515 -7.06 -10.16 -2.55
N LEU A 516 -5.92 -9.51 -2.36
CA LEU A 516 -5.34 -8.57 -3.30
C LEU A 516 -3.87 -8.93 -3.44
N MET A 517 -3.55 -9.84 -4.36
CA MET A 517 -2.25 -10.51 -4.36
C MET A 517 -1.48 -10.34 -5.67
N LYS A 518 -0.15 -10.45 -5.58
CA LYS A 518 0.72 -10.60 -6.73
C LYS A 518 0.49 -11.98 -7.36
N PRO A 519 0.58 -12.11 -8.69
CA PRO A 519 0.60 -13.41 -9.35
C PRO A 519 1.70 -14.29 -8.77
N ARG A 520 1.48 -15.60 -8.77
CA ARG A 520 2.51 -16.57 -8.42
C ARG A 520 3.26 -17.00 -9.69
N LEU A 521 4.57 -16.87 -9.67
CA LEU A 521 5.45 -17.42 -10.71
C LEU A 521 5.41 -18.97 -10.66
N PRO A 522 5.88 -19.68 -11.71
CA PRO A 522 5.87 -21.15 -11.73
C PRO A 522 6.60 -21.82 -10.56
N ASN A 523 7.54 -21.10 -9.92
CA ASN A 523 8.25 -21.54 -8.71
C ASN A 523 7.48 -21.28 -7.39
N GLY A 524 6.23 -20.80 -7.48
CA GLY A 524 5.35 -20.48 -6.35
C GLY A 524 5.62 -19.13 -5.68
N GLN A 525 6.68 -18.40 -6.07
CA GLN A 525 7.02 -17.10 -5.47
C GLN A 525 6.11 -15.97 -6.00
N PRO A 526 5.85 -14.92 -5.20
CA PRO A 526 5.22 -13.70 -5.72
C PRO A 526 6.01 -13.11 -6.89
N ASP A 527 5.30 -12.69 -7.94
CA ASP A 527 5.88 -11.89 -9.01
C ASP A 527 6.19 -10.48 -8.50
N ASN A 528 7.45 -10.26 -8.12
CA ASN A 528 7.93 -8.96 -7.63
C ASN A 528 7.89 -7.86 -8.69
N THR A 529 7.58 -8.17 -9.95
CA THR A 529 7.33 -7.15 -10.97
C THR A 529 5.89 -6.63 -10.97
N SER A 530 4.98 -7.24 -10.21
CA SER A 530 3.61 -6.73 -10.03
C SER A 530 3.48 -5.95 -8.71
N ALA A 531 2.87 -4.77 -8.77
CA ALA A 531 2.66 -3.93 -7.59
C ALA A 531 1.42 -3.02 -7.74
N ILE A 532 0.77 -2.67 -6.63
CA ILE A 532 -0.38 -1.76 -6.64
C ILE A 532 -0.32 -0.76 -5.48
N ALA A 533 -0.71 0.48 -5.77
CA ALA A 533 -0.99 1.50 -4.76
C ALA A 533 -2.48 1.82 -4.72
N LEU A 534 -3.01 1.93 -3.50
CA LEU A 534 -4.37 2.33 -3.16
C LEU A 534 -4.30 3.67 -2.42
N LEU A 535 -4.63 4.75 -3.11
CA LEU A 535 -4.56 6.12 -2.58
C LEU A 535 -6.00 6.62 -2.35
N ALA A 536 -6.46 6.59 -1.10
CA ALA A 536 -7.76 7.09 -0.69
C ALA A 536 -7.62 8.51 -0.12
N LYS A 537 -8.55 9.39 -0.48
CA LYS A 537 -8.68 10.68 0.21
C LYS A 537 -9.10 10.48 1.66
N GLU A 538 -10.09 9.63 1.89
CA GLU A 538 -10.68 9.37 3.21
C GLU A 538 -9.99 8.18 3.88
N ASN A 539 -10.56 6.97 3.81
CA ASN A 539 -10.06 5.77 4.50
C ASN A 539 -9.69 4.64 3.52
N VAL A 540 -8.75 3.80 3.94
CA VAL A 540 -8.52 2.47 3.34
C VAL A 540 -9.06 1.42 4.31
N VAL A 541 -10.04 0.65 3.86
CA VAL A 541 -10.86 -0.22 4.72
C VAL A 541 -10.73 -1.67 4.27
N VAL A 542 -10.24 -2.53 5.15
CA VAL A 542 -10.29 -3.99 4.96
C VAL A 542 -11.66 -4.48 5.39
N ASN A 543 -12.50 -4.80 4.41
CA ASN A 543 -13.85 -5.27 4.64
C ASN A 543 -13.86 -6.79 4.81
N THR A 544 -13.61 -7.24 6.04
CA THR A 544 -13.55 -8.67 6.39
C THR A 544 -14.89 -9.38 6.21
N THR A 545 -16.01 -8.64 6.19
CA THR A 545 -17.34 -9.21 6.03
C THR A 545 -17.59 -9.74 4.61
N LEU A 546 -16.81 -9.29 3.62
CA LEU A 546 -16.93 -9.70 2.23
C LEU A 546 -15.77 -10.61 1.74
N PHE A 547 -14.97 -11.18 2.65
CA PHE A 547 -14.00 -12.23 2.27
C PHE A 547 -14.66 -13.46 1.65
N ILE A 548 -15.93 -13.69 2.02
CA ILE A 548 -16.83 -14.63 1.37
C ILE A 548 -17.99 -13.78 0.88
N ASP A 549 -17.91 -13.37 -0.37
CA ASP A 549 -18.82 -12.40 -0.97
C ASP A 549 -20.14 -13.08 -1.33
N PRO A 550 -21.29 -12.67 -0.75
CA PRO A 550 -22.60 -13.23 -1.04
C PRO A 550 -23.17 -12.77 -2.40
N GLU A 551 -22.37 -12.18 -3.30
CA GLU A 551 -22.72 -11.81 -4.67
C GLU A 551 -24.19 -11.44 -4.87
N LEU A 552 -24.53 -10.28 -4.31
CA LEU A 552 -25.89 -9.78 -4.22
C LEU A 552 -26.37 -9.36 -5.62
N GLY A 553 -26.92 -10.32 -6.37
CA GLY A 553 -27.59 -10.11 -7.65
C GLY A 553 -29.04 -9.64 -7.50
N THR A 554 -29.70 -9.31 -8.61
CA THR A 554 -31.13 -8.94 -8.62
C THR A 554 -32.07 -10.06 -8.16
N GLU A 555 -31.67 -11.32 -8.33
CA GLU A 555 -32.38 -12.50 -7.80
C GLU A 555 -32.05 -12.79 -6.33
N ALA A 556 -31.06 -12.09 -5.75
CA ALA A 556 -30.47 -12.42 -4.47
C ALA A 556 -31.18 -11.80 -3.24
N GLY A 557 -32.21 -10.97 -3.43
CA GLY A 557 -32.93 -10.34 -2.30
C GLY A 557 -32.03 -9.56 -1.33
N ASN A 558 -32.52 -9.21 -0.14
CA ASN A 558 -31.72 -8.58 0.92
C ASN A 558 -31.62 -9.49 2.16
N TRP A 559 -30.53 -9.36 2.93
CA TRP A 559 -30.30 -10.07 4.20
C TRP A 559 -30.91 -9.33 5.40
N ASN A 560 -32.21 -8.98 5.32
CA ASN A 560 -32.81 -7.99 6.22
C ASN A 560 -33.87 -8.58 7.17
N GLU A 561 -34.03 -9.91 7.18
CA GLU A 561 -35.01 -10.55 8.05
C GLU A 561 -34.35 -10.95 9.36
N GLN A 562 -34.95 -10.50 10.47
CA GLN A 562 -34.46 -10.80 11.81
C GLN A 562 -35.06 -12.12 12.29
N ASP A 563 -34.23 -12.95 12.92
CA ASP A 563 -34.69 -14.17 13.57
C ASP A 563 -35.62 -13.80 14.76
N ALA A 564 -36.90 -14.20 14.72
CA ALA A 564 -37.82 -14.10 15.86
C ALA A 564 -37.74 -15.38 16.75
N PRO A 565 -38.16 -15.41 18.04
CA PRO A 565 -38.09 -14.43 19.12
C PRO A 565 -36.84 -14.68 19.99
N LEU A 566 -35.67 -14.92 19.38
CA LEU A 566 -34.44 -15.06 20.16
C LEU A 566 -34.08 -13.68 20.74
N ASN A 567 -33.78 -13.59 22.04
CA ASN A 567 -33.28 -12.37 22.70
C ASN A 567 -31.92 -11.88 22.14
N PHE A 568 -31.43 -12.48 21.06
CA PHE A 568 -30.17 -12.19 20.39
C PHE A 568 -30.46 -11.98 18.89
N PRO A 569 -30.44 -10.72 18.40
CA PRO A 569 -30.78 -10.42 17.01
C PRO A 569 -29.76 -11.07 16.07
N SER A 570 -30.24 -11.94 15.19
CA SER A 570 -29.48 -12.50 14.07
C SER A 570 -30.29 -12.31 12.78
N TRP A 571 -29.60 -12.37 11.65
CA TRP A 571 -30.14 -12.02 10.34
C TRP A 571 -30.09 -13.21 9.41
N HIS A 572 -31.13 -13.36 8.60
CA HIS A 572 -31.21 -14.36 7.54
C HIS A 572 -31.71 -13.77 6.23
N ARG A 573 -31.52 -14.55 5.19
CA ARG A 573 -32.15 -14.41 3.89
C ARG A 573 -33.19 -15.53 3.75
N ALA A 574 -34.43 -15.15 3.52
CA ALA A 574 -35.46 -16.05 3.01
C ALA A 574 -35.20 -16.37 1.53
N MET A 575 -35.05 -17.65 1.22
CA MET A 575 -34.90 -18.16 -0.14
C MET A 575 -36.19 -18.88 -0.53
N LEU A 576 -36.90 -18.33 -1.51
CA LEU A 576 -38.08 -18.96 -2.09
C LEU A 576 -37.68 -20.14 -3.00
N PRO A 577 -38.61 -21.06 -3.31
CA PRO A 577 -38.37 -22.12 -4.30
C PRO A 577 -37.81 -21.56 -5.61
N THR A 578 -36.86 -22.27 -6.22
CA THR A 578 -36.14 -21.86 -7.45
C THR A 578 -35.18 -20.66 -7.30
N GLN A 579 -35.10 -20.02 -6.12
CA GLN A 579 -34.10 -18.98 -5.88
C GLN A 579 -32.73 -19.57 -5.54
N ARG A 580 -31.70 -18.80 -5.92
CA ARG A 580 -30.30 -19.14 -5.71
C ARG A 580 -29.57 -18.07 -4.89
N GLN A 581 -28.58 -18.51 -4.13
CA GLN A 581 -27.64 -17.64 -3.42
C GLN A 581 -26.21 -18.12 -3.69
N SER A 582 -25.42 -17.32 -4.39
CA SER A 582 -24.00 -17.59 -4.63
C SER A 582 -23.11 -16.96 -3.57
N PHE A 583 -22.02 -17.62 -3.23
CA PHE A 583 -20.93 -17.07 -2.42
C PHE A 583 -19.62 -17.27 -3.16
N VAL A 584 -18.77 -16.25 -3.19
CA VAL A 584 -17.45 -16.30 -3.83
C VAL A 584 -16.37 -16.16 -2.77
N PHE A 585 -15.41 -17.08 -2.76
CA PHE A 585 -14.26 -17.03 -1.87
C PHE A 585 -12.97 -17.39 -2.62
N SER A 586 -11.83 -16.99 -2.07
CA SER A 586 -10.50 -17.37 -2.57
C SER A 586 -9.52 -17.45 -1.40
N SER A 587 -8.46 -18.26 -1.53
CA SER A 587 -7.36 -18.31 -0.54
C SER A 587 -6.04 -17.86 -1.16
N ALA A 588 -5.21 -17.17 -0.39
CA ALA A 588 -3.89 -16.69 -0.80
C ALA A 588 -2.83 -17.80 -0.93
N ILE A 589 -3.09 -18.96 -0.33
CA ILE A 589 -2.28 -20.17 -0.49
C ILE A 589 -3.09 -21.20 -1.26
N PRO A 590 -2.44 -22.17 -1.94
CA PRO A 590 -3.22 -23.13 -2.67
C PRO A 590 -4.04 -23.99 -1.70
N LEU A 591 -5.31 -24.21 -2.04
CA LEU A 591 -6.25 -24.94 -1.17
C LEU A 591 -5.75 -26.34 -0.85
N ASN A 592 -4.86 -26.87 -1.71
CA ASN A 592 -4.24 -28.18 -1.54
C ASN A 592 -3.52 -28.34 -0.19
N ASN A 593 -3.08 -27.23 0.42
CA ASN A 593 -2.38 -27.17 1.70
C ASN A 593 -3.28 -27.41 2.91
N TYR A 594 -4.60 -27.26 2.77
CA TYR A 594 -5.54 -27.43 3.88
C TYR A 594 -6.13 -28.83 4.00
N TYR A 595 -6.03 -29.63 2.94
CA TYR A 595 -6.57 -30.98 2.94
C TYR A 595 -5.57 -31.95 3.56
N SER A 596 -6.05 -32.80 4.45
CA SER A 596 -5.34 -33.99 4.86
C SER A 596 -6.08 -35.24 4.42
N ASN A 597 -5.36 -36.35 4.31
CA ASN A 597 -5.92 -37.70 4.11
C ASN A 597 -6.37 -38.36 5.41
N THR A 598 -6.20 -37.69 6.56
CA THR A 598 -6.60 -38.16 7.87
C THR A 598 -7.76 -37.30 8.35
N TRP A 599 -8.97 -37.86 8.37
CA TRP A 599 -10.06 -37.24 9.11
C TRP A 599 -9.56 -36.90 10.53
N PRO A 600 -9.76 -35.66 11.00
CA PRO A 600 -10.78 -34.70 10.54
C PRO A 600 -10.20 -33.37 10.00
N HIS A 601 -9.02 -33.38 9.36
CA HIS A 601 -8.40 -32.15 8.84
C HIS A 601 -8.70 -31.93 7.36
N GLY A 602 -9.28 -30.77 7.04
CA GLY A 602 -9.71 -30.40 5.70
C GLY A 602 -10.33 -29.00 5.65
N LEU A 603 -10.64 -28.54 4.44
CA LEU A 603 -11.41 -27.31 4.20
C LEU A 603 -12.85 -27.54 4.65
N LYS A 604 -13.43 -26.61 5.41
CA LYS A 604 -14.76 -26.74 6.02
C LYS A 604 -15.68 -25.64 5.54
N LEU A 605 -16.88 -26.01 5.11
CA LEU A 605 -18.01 -25.13 4.89
C LEU A 605 -18.86 -25.08 6.15
N LEU A 606 -18.95 -23.91 6.77
CA LEU A 606 -19.85 -23.66 7.90
C LEU A 606 -21.11 -22.99 7.41
N VAL A 607 -22.28 -23.47 7.85
CA VAL A 607 -23.58 -22.93 7.48
C VAL A 607 -24.44 -22.79 8.72
N ARG A 608 -25.12 -21.65 8.86
CA ARG A 608 -26.26 -21.47 9.77
C ARG A 608 -27.52 -21.35 8.93
N HIS A 609 -28.47 -22.26 9.12
CA HIS A 609 -29.67 -22.34 8.28
C HIS A 609 -30.89 -22.80 9.07
N ALA A 610 -32.08 -22.59 8.51
CA ALA A 610 -33.33 -23.13 9.03
C ALA A 610 -34.32 -23.40 7.88
N ALA A 611 -35.28 -24.28 8.13
CA ALA A 611 -36.49 -24.43 7.33
C ALA A 611 -37.63 -23.67 8.01
N ILE A 612 -38.62 -23.20 7.23
CA ILE A 612 -39.81 -22.57 7.81
C ILE A 612 -40.61 -23.59 8.65
N GLU A 613 -41.31 -23.09 9.67
CA GLU A 613 -41.95 -23.89 10.72
C GLU A 613 -42.74 -25.09 10.19
N ASN A 614 -42.30 -26.31 10.56
CA ASN A 614 -42.98 -27.59 10.29
C ASN A 614 -43.03 -28.04 8.83
N GLU A 615 -42.29 -27.38 7.94
CA GLU A 615 -42.27 -27.73 6.52
C GLU A 615 -40.92 -28.32 6.11
N GLN A 616 -40.97 -29.46 5.41
CA GLN A 616 -39.75 -30.04 4.82
C GLN A 616 -39.34 -29.19 3.63
N THR A 617 -38.07 -28.77 3.62
CA THR A 617 -37.43 -28.18 2.44
C THR A 617 -36.01 -28.72 2.35
N SER A 618 -35.47 -28.82 1.14
CA SER A 618 -34.11 -29.29 0.91
C SER A 618 -33.37 -28.31 0.01
N ILE A 619 -32.07 -28.22 0.20
CA ILE A 619 -31.21 -27.30 -0.54
C ILE A 619 -30.10 -28.08 -1.23
N PHE A 620 -29.72 -27.63 -2.42
CA PHE A 620 -28.57 -28.10 -3.17
C PHE A 620 -27.41 -27.13 -3.01
N LEU A 621 -26.20 -27.68 -2.97
CA LEU A 621 -24.97 -26.90 -3.07
C LEU A 621 -24.29 -27.24 -4.38
N HIS A 622 -24.18 -26.25 -5.25
CA HIS A 622 -23.39 -26.30 -6.47
C HIS A 622 -22.03 -25.65 -6.23
N VAL A 623 -20.97 -26.29 -6.68
CA VAL A 623 -19.60 -25.80 -6.53
C VAL A 623 -19.02 -25.51 -7.91
N ASN A 624 -18.59 -24.27 -8.14
CA ASN A 624 -18.03 -23.78 -9.42
C ASN A 624 -18.93 -24.01 -10.64
N TYR A 625 -20.23 -24.13 -10.42
CA TYR A 625 -21.21 -24.32 -11.48
C TYR A 625 -21.51 -23.01 -12.23
N PRO A 626 -21.48 -22.97 -13.57
CA PRO A 626 -21.76 -21.75 -14.33
C PRO A 626 -23.25 -21.37 -14.23
N VAL A 627 -23.51 -20.09 -13.99
CA VAL A 627 -24.89 -19.55 -13.82
C VAL A 627 -25.67 -19.49 -15.14
N ASN A 628 -24.99 -19.57 -16.30
CA ASN A 628 -25.58 -19.32 -17.63
C ASN A 628 -25.50 -20.52 -18.59
N ASP A 629 -25.87 -21.74 -18.17
CA ASP A 629 -26.14 -22.79 -19.17
C ASP A 629 -27.53 -22.56 -19.80
N THR A 630 -27.55 -21.82 -20.90
CA THR A 630 -28.73 -21.64 -21.77
C THR A 630 -28.93 -22.78 -22.77
N ASN A 631 -28.09 -23.83 -22.76
CA ASN A 631 -28.04 -24.76 -23.89
C ASN A 631 -29.09 -25.88 -23.86
N GLY A 632 -30.00 -25.95 -22.89
CA GLY A 632 -31.20 -26.81 -22.97
C GLY A 632 -30.93 -28.30 -23.27
N ASN A 633 -29.68 -28.75 -23.20
CA ASN A 633 -29.25 -30.09 -23.49
C ASN A 633 -29.12 -30.76 -22.13
N GLY A 634 -30.23 -31.33 -21.66
CA GLY A 634 -30.32 -32.12 -20.44
C GLY A 634 -29.45 -33.38 -20.49
N VAL A 635 -28.13 -33.20 -20.44
CA VAL A 635 -27.17 -34.22 -20.05
C VAL A 635 -26.60 -33.79 -18.71
N LEU A 636 -27.23 -34.35 -17.69
CA LEU A 636 -26.95 -34.18 -16.27
C LEU A 636 -25.59 -34.80 -15.95
N ASP A 637 -24.53 -33.99 -15.86
CA ASP A 637 -23.46 -34.24 -14.89
C ASP A 637 -23.61 -33.16 -13.82
N GLU A 638 -24.64 -33.31 -13.01
CA GLU A 638 -24.87 -32.50 -11.81
C GLU A 638 -23.86 -32.92 -10.74
N ASP A 639 -22.80 -32.15 -10.54
CA ASP A 639 -21.88 -32.32 -9.42
C ASP A 639 -22.55 -31.87 -8.11
N LEU A 640 -23.48 -32.70 -7.62
CA LEU A 640 -24.29 -32.44 -6.43
C LEU A 640 -23.48 -32.70 -5.16
N TYR A 641 -23.27 -31.68 -4.31
CA TYR A 641 -23.12 -31.94 -2.89
C TYR A 641 -24.52 -31.98 -2.29
N ARG A 642 -25.03 -33.20 -2.09
CA ARG A 642 -26.26 -33.40 -1.33
C ARG A 642 -25.90 -33.26 0.14
N PHE A 643 -26.55 -32.35 0.86
CA PHE A 643 -26.51 -32.36 2.31
C PHE A 643 -26.87 -33.79 2.75
N PRO A 644 -25.97 -34.51 3.44
CA PRO A 644 -26.27 -35.85 3.90
C PRO A 644 -27.55 -35.78 4.72
N GLY A 645 -28.61 -36.39 4.21
CA GLY A 645 -29.67 -36.85 5.09
C GLY A 645 -29.01 -37.84 6.04
N GLY A 646 -28.83 -37.40 7.30
CA GLY A 646 -28.49 -38.25 8.43
C GLY A 646 -27.16 -39.02 8.33
N VAL A 647 -26.31 -38.81 9.32
CA VAL A 647 -25.96 -39.99 10.13
C VAL A 647 -27.29 -40.60 10.54
N LEU A 648 -27.57 -41.80 10.03
CA LEU A 648 -28.71 -42.61 10.43
C LEU A 648 -28.84 -42.51 11.96
N ASP A 649 -29.93 -41.90 12.44
CA ASP A 649 -30.42 -42.31 13.75
C ASP A 649 -30.89 -43.78 13.61
N ALA A 650 -31.05 -44.46 14.75
CA ALA A 650 -31.35 -45.88 14.78
C ALA A 650 -32.72 -46.28 14.17
N LEU A 651 -33.43 -45.40 13.44
CA LEU A 651 -34.79 -45.64 12.94
C LEU A 651 -35.06 -45.30 11.46
N GLY A 652 -34.06 -44.90 10.66
CA GLY A 652 -34.09 -45.07 9.20
C GLY A 652 -35.18 -44.30 8.42
N LEU A 653 -35.34 -42.99 8.66
CA LEU A 653 -36.20 -42.12 7.84
C LEU A 653 -35.41 -40.97 7.16
N PRO A 654 -35.67 -40.64 5.87
CA PRO A 654 -34.93 -39.65 5.11
C PRO A 654 -35.55 -38.26 5.22
N THR A 655 -35.19 -37.49 6.25
CA THR A 655 -35.77 -36.16 6.47
C THR A 655 -34.89 -35.29 7.35
N ILE A 656 -34.74 -34.01 7.00
CA ILE A 656 -34.51 -32.95 7.98
C ILE A 656 -35.80 -32.91 8.83
N TYR A 657 -35.78 -33.56 9.98
CA TYR A 657 -36.84 -33.66 10.99
C TYR A 657 -36.14 -33.55 12.37
N LEU A 658 -36.63 -32.87 13.42
CA LEU A 658 -37.95 -32.35 13.77
C LEU A 658 -37.80 -31.24 14.84
N VAL A 659 -38.74 -30.31 14.80
CA VAL A 659 -39.43 -29.62 15.90
C VAL A 659 -38.87 -29.93 17.31
N ASN A 660 -38.18 -28.97 17.90
CA ASN A 660 -38.19 -28.87 19.37
C ASN A 660 -39.38 -27.98 19.75
N ALA A 661 -40.09 -28.33 20.82
CA ALA A 661 -41.34 -27.71 21.26
C ALA A 661 -41.19 -26.26 21.79
N SER A 662 -40.16 -25.53 21.37
CA SER A 662 -39.79 -24.22 21.91
C SER A 662 -39.39 -23.14 20.87
N GLY A 663 -39.77 -23.29 19.59
CA GLY A 663 -39.63 -22.22 18.57
C GLY A 663 -38.49 -22.43 17.56
N VAL A 664 -38.46 -21.56 16.54
CA VAL A 664 -37.57 -21.59 15.37
C VAL A 664 -36.10 -21.76 15.78
N ASN A 665 -35.51 -22.93 15.51
CA ASN A 665 -34.10 -23.21 15.81
C ASN A 665 -33.28 -23.25 14.53
N TYR A 666 -32.38 -22.28 14.37
CA TYR A 666 -31.33 -22.31 13.37
C TYR A 666 -30.31 -23.40 13.70
N GLU A 667 -30.05 -24.27 12.74
CA GLU A 667 -29.03 -25.30 12.84
C GLU A 667 -27.67 -24.72 12.46
N HIS A 668 -26.64 -25.06 13.24
CA HIS A 668 -25.25 -24.71 12.97
C HIS A 668 -24.48 -25.95 12.51
N LEU A 669 -24.19 -25.99 11.21
CA LEU A 669 -23.63 -27.13 10.49
C LEU A 669 -22.20 -26.82 10.02
N GLY A 670 -21.34 -27.83 10.07
CA GLY A 670 -20.00 -27.82 9.47
C GLY A 670 -19.84 -29.04 8.57
N LEU A 671 -19.49 -28.80 7.31
CA LEU A 671 -19.28 -29.81 6.28
C LEU A 671 -17.84 -29.77 5.81
N GLU A 672 -17.27 -30.91 5.46
CA GLU A 672 -15.98 -30.94 4.77
C GLU A 672 -16.21 -30.69 3.28
N LEU A 673 -15.43 -29.75 2.72
CA LEU A 673 -15.28 -29.60 1.27
C LEU A 673 -14.13 -30.53 0.87
N LEU A 674 -14.43 -31.64 0.19
CA LEU A 674 -13.47 -32.68 -0.17
C LEU A 674 -12.75 -32.35 -1.49
N ARG A 675 -11.57 -32.95 -1.71
CA ARG A 675 -10.93 -32.99 -3.04
C ARG A 675 -11.52 -34.15 -3.83
N ASN A 676 -11.97 -33.90 -5.06
CA ASN A 676 -12.12 -34.97 -6.03
C ASN A 676 -10.72 -35.55 -6.36
N MET A 677 -10.48 -36.81 -6.03
CA MET A 677 -9.27 -37.53 -6.42
C MET A 677 -9.56 -38.35 -7.68
N SER A 678 -9.29 -37.75 -8.85
CA SER A 678 -9.36 -38.33 -10.20
C SER A 678 -10.77 -38.57 -10.79
N PRO A 679 -10.96 -38.25 -12.09
CA PRO A 679 -12.13 -38.72 -12.82
C PRO A 679 -12.02 -40.25 -12.97
N PHE A 680 -13.13 -40.96 -12.83
CA PHE A 680 -13.25 -42.43 -12.96
C PHE A 680 -12.58 -43.28 -11.86
N ASN A 681 -13.28 -43.50 -10.75
CA ASN A 681 -13.22 -44.79 -10.08
C ASN A 681 -14.47 -45.61 -10.45
N SER A 682 -14.28 -46.67 -11.24
CA SER A 682 -15.33 -47.60 -11.66
C SER A 682 -15.82 -48.52 -10.54
N ASN A 683 -15.35 -48.36 -9.30
CA ASN A 683 -15.86 -49.08 -8.14
C ASN A 683 -16.28 -48.11 -7.02
N PRO A 684 -17.56 -48.13 -6.58
CA PRO A 684 -18.01 -47.32 -5.46
C PRO A 684 -17.24 -47.72 -4.18
N PRO A 685 -16.65 -46.78 -3.43
CA PRO A 685 -16.23 -47.08 -2.07
C PRO A 685 -17.49 -47.44 -1.29
N THR A 686 -17.54 -48.66 -0.75
CA THR A 686 -18.63 -49.18 0.10
C THR A 686 -18.69 -48.49 1.48
N HIS A 687 -18.23 -47.24 1.61
CA HIS A 687 -18.24 -46.49 2.86
C HIS A 687 -19.53 -45.65 2.95
N PRO A 688 -20.36 -45.82 4.00
CA PRO A 688 -21.69 -45.20 4.13
C PRO A 688 -21.69 -43.67 4.33
N THR A 689 -20.54 -43.00 4.21
CA THR A 689 -20.39 -41.54 4.44
C THR A 689 -19.91 -40.76 3.22
N ASN A 690 -19.80 -41.39 2.04
CA ASN A 690 -19.29 -40.72 0.84
C ASN A 690 -20.40 -40.54 -0.20
N PRO A 691 -21.25 -39.49 -0.09
CA PRO A 691 -22.18 -39.13 -1.15
C PRO A 691 -21.39 -38.83 -2.43
N ARG A 692 -21.94 -39.27 -3.58
CA ARG A 692 -21.42 -38.98 -4.93
C ARG A 692 -21.30 -37.47 -5.12
N SER A 693 -20.08 -36.95 -5.28
CA SER A 693 -19.86 -35.53 -5.55
C SER A 693 -18.57 -35.35 -6.35
N ASP A 694 -18.69 -35.23 -7.67
CA ASP A 694 -17.57 -35.09 -8.59
C ASP A 694 -17.11 -33.62 -8.81
N TYR A 695 -17.38 -32.69 -7.87
CA TYR A 695 -16.99 -31.28 -8.06
C TYR A 695 -15.49 -31.01 -7.95
N VAL A 696 -15.01 -30.01 -8.70
CA VAL A 696 -13.61 -29.56 -8.66
C VAL A 696 -13.50 -28.14 -8.10
N LEU A 697 -12.73 -27.99 -7.02
CA LEU A 697 -12.34 -26.69 -6.50
C LEU A 697 -11.12 -26.14 -7.26
N ASN A 698 -11.15 -24.86 -7.56
CA ASN A 698 -9.99 -24.11 -8.03
C ASN A 698 -8.99 -24.00 -6.88
N THR A 699 -7.91 -24.80 -6.95
CA THR A 699 -6.93 -24.90 -5.86
C THR A 699 -5.78 -23.89 -5.97
N ALA A 700 -5.66 -23.18 -7.08
CA ALA A 700 -4.58 -22.22 -7.29
C ALA A 700 -4.72 -21.01 -6.33
N PRO A 701 -3.60 -20.41 -5.88
CA PRO A 701 -3.64 -19.22 -5.02
C PRO A 701 -4.39 -18.07 -5.67
N GLY A 702 -5.31 -17.45 -4.93
CA GLY A 702 -6.16 -16.34 -5.38
C GLY A 702 -7.26 -16.74 -6.35
N ALA A 703 -7.35 -18.01 -6.76
CA ALA A 703 -8.40 -18.46 -7.64
C ALA A 703 -9.74 -18.44 -6.91
N GLU A 704 -10.72 -17.78 -7.50
CA GLU A 704 -12.06 -17.70 -6.95
C GLU A 704 -12.77 -19.06 -7.09
N ASN A 705 -13.46 -19.44 -6.02
CA ASN A 705 -14.40 -20.56 -5.98
C ASN A 705 -15.78 -20.02 -5.67
N ARG A 706 -16.80 -20.61 -6.29
CA ARG A 706 -18.19 -20.21 -6.17
C ARG A 706 -19.01 -21.33 -5.53
N LEU A 707 -19.77 -21.00 -4.51
CA LEU A 707 -20.69 -21.89 -3.81
C LEU A 707 -22.11 -21.37 -4.01
N THR A 708 -22.95 -22.10 -4.75
CA THR A 708 -24.33 -21.70 -5.02
C THR A 708 -25.29 -22.60 -4.27
N PHE A 709 -26.07 -22.01 -3.37
CA PHE A 709 -27.16 -22.66 -2.69
C PHE A 709 -28.45 -22.50 -3.51
N GLU A 710 -29.18 -23.58 -3.72
CA GLU A 710 -30.44 -23.61 -4.50
C GLU A 710 -31.51 -24.40 -3.77
N VAL A 711 -32.69 -23.82 -3.58
CA VAL A 711 -33.83 -24.54 -2.96
C VAL A 711 -34.39 -25.56 -3.95
N ASN A 712 -34.41 -26.84 -3.56
CA ASN A 712 -34.91 -27.94 -4.37
C ASN A 712 -36.40 -27.78 -4.69
N SER A 713 -36.77 -27.88 -5.97
CA SER A 713 -38.15 -27.75 -6.42
C SER A 713 -38.85 -29.07 -6.79
N GLY A 714 -38.28 -30.27 -6.59
CA GLY A 714 -39.01 -31.47 -7.03
C GLY A 714 -38.42 -32.87 -6.89
N TRP A 715 -37.27 -33.11 -6.27
CA TRP A 715 -36.80 -34.50 -6.06
C TRP A 715 -37.35 -35.12 -4.75
N GLY A 716 -38.21 -36.14 -4.88
CA GLY A 716 -38.60 -37.03 -3.77
C GLY A 716 -39.88 -36.71 -2.99
N ASN A 717 -40.89 -36.05 -3.61
CA ASN A 717 -42.15 -35.63 -2.97
C ASN A 717 -42.00 -34.64 -1.79
N ALA A 718 -40.82 -34.06 -1.57
CA ALA A 718 -40.65 -32.99 -0.58
C ALA A 718 -41.20 -31.67 -1.15
N PRO A 719 -42.05 -30.95 -0.40
CA PRO A 719 -42.54 -29.64 -0.84
C PRO A 719 -41.38 -28.64 -0.93
N ALA A 720 -41.42 -27.80 -1.96
CA ALA A 720 -40.45 -26.73 -2.14
C ALA A 720 -40.94 -25.54 -1.33
N ASN A 721 -40.43 -25.40 -0.11
CA ASN A 721 -40.80 -24.32 0.79
C ASN A 721 -39.63 -23.39 1.06
N GLU A 722 -39.93 -22.24 1.62
CA GLU A 722 -38.95 -21.21 1.96
C GLU A 722 -37.84 -21.77 2.86
N TYR A 723 -36.60 -21.43 2.51
CA TYR A 723 -35.41 -21.83 3.24
C TYR A 723 -34.68 -20.61 3.77
N HIS A 724 -34.31 -20.61 5.04
CA HIS A 724 -33.62 -19.51 5.68
C HIS A 724 -32.13 -19.78 5.73
N LEU A 725 -31.35 -18.95 5.05
CA LEU A 725 -29.89 -18.98 5.12
C LEU A 725 -29.42 -17.79 5.96
N SER A 726 -28.62 -18.03 7.01
CA SER A 726 -28.19 -16.97 7.94
C SER A 726 -26.71 -16.66 7.88
N ARG A 727 -25.84 -17.67 7.88
CA ARG A 727 -24.38 -17.47 7.82
C ARG A 727 -23.75 -18.53 6.96
N VAL A 728 -22.79 -18.15 6.15
CA VAL A 728 -21.96 -19.07 5.37
C VAL A 728 -20.51 -18.66 5.53
N ALA A 729 -19.64 -19.61 5.87
CA ALA A 729 -18.21 -19.37 5.89
C ALA A 729 -17.42 -20.60 5.40
N VAL A 730 -16.18 -20.36 4.99
CA VAL A 730 -15.21 -21.39 4.64
C VAL A 730 -13.97 -21.17 5.50
N GLN A 731 -13.50 -22.22 6.15
CA GLN A 731 -12.26 -22.18 6.94
C GLN A 731 -11.49 -23.52 6.83
N PRO A 732 -10.15 -23.54 6.90
CA PRO A 732 -9.24 -22.40 6.99
C PRO A 732 -9.25 -21.52 5.73
N LEU A 733 -8.89 -20.24 5.89
CA LEU A 733 -8.74 -19.28 4.78
C LEU A 733 -7.56 -18.32 5.01
N ASP A 734 -6.65 -18.19 4.05
CA ASP A 734 -5.61 -17.17 4.08
C ASP A 734 -6.02 -16.00 3.18
N ILE A 735 -6.00 -14.79 3.74
CA ILE A 735 -6.21 -13.55 3.01
C ILE A 735 -4.90 -12.77 3.00
N VAL A 736 -4.36 -12.51 1.81
CA VAL A 736 -3.16 -11.70 1.62
C VAL A 736 -3.51 -10.42 0.88
N ILE A 737 -3.07 -9.29 1.43
CA ILE A 737 -3.20 -7.96 0.85
C ILE A 737 -1.79 -7.43 0.57
N GLU A 738 -1.37 -7.52 -0.69
CA GLU A 738 -0.09 -7.07 -1.23
C GLU A 738 -0.24 -5.70 -1.91
N ALA A 739 -0.23 -4.62 -1.13
CA ALA A 739 -0.47 -3.26 -1.64
C ALA A 739 0.21 -2.16 -0.82
N LEU A 740 0.58 -1.06 -1.50
CA LEU A 740 0.79 0.23 -0.85
C LEU A 740 -0.58 0.87 -0.60
N MET A 741 -0.85 1.30 0.63
CA MET A 741 -2.11 1.89 1.05
C MET A 741 -1.86 3.26 1.64
N TYR A 742 -2.58 4.28 1.17
CA TYR A 742 -2.51 5.64 1.70
C TYR A 742 -3.90 6.22 1.94
N ALA A 743 -4.19 6.60 3.18
CA ALA A 743 -5.36 7.38 3.58
C ALA A 743 -4.91 8.81 3.93
N GLN A 744 -5.15 9.78 3.04
CA GLN A 744 -4.63 11.15 3.21
C GLN A 744 -5.27 11.89 4.39
N GLU A 745 -6.59 11.81 4.53
CA GLU A 745 -7.36 12.57 5.54
C GLU A 745 -7.87 11.66 6.65
N GLY A 746 -8.13 10.38 6.36
CA GLY A 746 -8.63 9.38 7.30
C GLY A 746 -7.59 8.35 7.73
N SER A 747 -8.05 7.11 7.92
CA SER A 747 -7.32 6.05 8.61
C SER A 747 -7.27 4.75 7.81
N PHE A 748 -6.36 3.87 8.21
CA PHE A 748 -6.44 2.45 7.90
C PHE A 748 -7.40 1.76 8.88
N VAL A 749 -8.37 1.01 8.36
CA VAL A 749 -9.48 0.43 9.14
C VAL A 749 -9.66 -1.04 8.79
N VAL A 750 -9.92 -1.88 9.78
CA VAL A 750 -10.37 -3.27 9.58
C VAL A 750 -11.79 -3.40 10.12
N LEU A 751 -12.75 -3.78 9.28
CA LEU A 751 -14.12 -3.95 9.79
C LEU A 751 -14.19 -5.14 10.75
N PRO A 752 -14.72 -4.99 11.97
CA PRO A 752 -14.88 -6.10 12.90
C PRO A 752 -15.93 -7.10 12.37
N GLY A 753 -17.09 -6.61 11.94
CA GLY A 753 -18.25 -7.43 11.62
C GLY A 753 -18.81 -8.16 12.85
N GLU A 754 -19.89 -8.90 12.67
CA GLU A 754 -20.49 -9.69 13.76
C GLU A 754 -19.73 -10.99 14.03
N TRP A 755 -19.87 -11.54 15.23
CA TRP A 755 -19.43 -12.91 15.51
C TRP A 755 -20.14 -13.91 14.59
N PHE A 756 -19.43 -14.95 14.17
CA PHE A 756 -20.02 -15.95 13.27
C PHE A 756 -21.13 -16.73 13.98
N ASN A 757 -20.86 -17.15 15.23
CA ASN A 757 -21.89 -17.60 16.16
C ASN A 757 -22.42 -16.40 16.94
N THR A 758 -23.72 -16.16 16.83
CA THR A 758 -24.40 -15.01 17.42
C THR A 758 -25.06 -15.30 18.76
N ASP A 759 -25.09 -16.57 19.22
CA ASP A 759 -25.73 -16.95 20.48
C ASP A 759 -24.76 -16.83 21.67
N PRO A 760 -24.85 -15.77 22.51
CA PRO A 760 -23.93 -15.55 23.62
C PRO A 760 -24.05 -16.58 24.74
N ARG A 761 -25.04 -17.49 24.69
CA ARG A 761 -25.15 -18.59 25.65
C ARG A 761 -24.21 -19.75 25.29
N ASP A 762 -23.86 -19.90 24.01
CA ASP A 762 -22.96 -20.95 23.53
C ASP A 762 -21.49 -20.55 23.75
N THR A 763 -21.01 -20.80 24.96
CA THR A 763 -19.64 -20.47 25.41
C THR A 763 -19.01 -21.66 26.12
N PHE A 764 -17.71 -21.58 26.44
CA PHE A 764 -17.00 -22.57 27.24
C PHE A 764 -16.44 -21.92 28.52
N PRO A 765 -16.34 -22.66 29.65
CA PRO A 765 -15.77 -22.13 30.88
C PRO A 765 -14.30 -21.73 30.73
N VAL A 766 -13.92 -20.58 31.30
CA VAL A 766 -12.52 -20.11 31.32
C VAL A 766 -11.65 -21.12 32.08
N GLY A 767 -10.51 -21.50 31.50
CA GLY A 767 -9.58 -22.48 32.07
C GLY A 767 -9.98 -23.95 31.83
N SER A 768 -11.05 -24.20 31.07
CA SER A 768 -11.45 -25.54 30.62
C SER A 768 -11.28 -25.64 29.11
N SER A 769 -10.75 -26.78 28.64
CA SER A 769 -10.60 -27.02 27.21
C SER A 769 -11.95 -26.87 26.50
N PRO A 770 -12.05 -26.11 25.38
CA PRO A 770 -13.25 -26.11 24.55
C PRO A 770 -13.71 -27.51 24.16
N SER A 771 -12.78 -28.47 23.98
CA SER A 771 -13.10 -29.87 23.66
C SER A 771 -13.75 -30.66 24.79
N SER A 772 -13.77 -30.15 26.04
CA SER A 772 -14.46 -30.81 27.15
C SER A 772 -15.96 -30.47 27.22
N VAL A 773 -16.44 -29.53 26.39
CA VAL A 773 -17.87 -29.17 26.34
C VAL A 773 -18.66 -30.29 25.65
N ASP A 774 -19.71 -30.79 26.33
CA ASP A 774 -20.57 -31.85 25.82
C ASP A 774 -21.31 -31.41 24.54
N GLN A 775 -20.99 -32.09 23.43
CA GLN A 775 -21.57 -31.81 22.12
C GLN A 775 -23.06 -32.12 22.03
N ASN A 776 -23.56 -33.10 22.79
CA ASN A 776 -25.00 -33.41 22.80
C ASN A 776 -25.79 -32.30 23.47
N LEU A 777 -25.26 -31.76 24.57
CA LEU A 777 -25.87 -30.62 25.25
C LEU A 777 -25.84 -29.36 24.38
N ARG A 778 -24.69 -29.09 23.73
CA ARG A 778 -24.53 -27.96 22.80
C ARG A 778 -25.53 -28.03 21.63
N ARG A 779 -25.74 -29.23 21.10
CA ARG A 779 -26.75 -29.51 20.06
C ARG A 779 -28.17 -29.23 20.56
N GLN A 780 -28.54 -29.76 21.72
CA GLN A 780 -29.90 -29.66 22.25
C GLN A 780 -30.29 -28.24 22.68
N LEU A 781 -29.35 -27.49 23.27
CA LEU A 781 -29.62 -26.16 23.80
C LEU A 781 -29.46 -25.02 22.78
N TYR A 782 -28.53 -25.17 21.84
CA TYR A 782 -28.11 -24.07 20.95
C TYR A 782 -28.21 -24.40 19.46
N GLY A 783 -28.70 -25.60 19.10
CA GLY A 783 -28.82 -26.01 17.69
C GLY A 783 -27.47 -26.24 17.01
N VAL A 784 -26.37 -26.40 17.77
CA VAL A 784 -25.03 -26.63 17.19
C VAL A 784 -24.82 -28.12 16.90
N LEU A 785 -25.13 -28.53 15.67
CA LEU A 785 -25.00 -29.93 15.24
C LEU A 785 -23.53 -30.35 15.13
N SER A 786 -22.68 -29.47 14.61
CA SER A 786 -21.29 -29.81 14.28
C SER A 786 -20.31 -29.26 15.31
N PRO A 787 -19.44 -30.10 15.91
CA PRO A 787 -18.51 -29.65 16.96
C PRO A 787 -17.41 -28.71 16.45
N VAL A 788 -17.22 -28.61 15.13
CA VAL A 788 -16.29 -27.67 14.48
C VAL A 788 -16.83 -26.24 14.42
N TYR A 789 -18.13 -26.04 14.68
CA TYR A 789 -18.74 -24.73 14.65
C TYR A 789 -18.22 -23.88 15.83
N PRO A 790 -17.81 -22.62 15.61
CA PRO A 790 -17.18 -21.80 16.64
C PRO A 790 -18.14 -21.48 17.78
N PHE A 791 -17.61 -21.31 19.00
CA PHE A 791 -18.37 -20.73 20.11
C PHE A 791 -18.62 -19.23 19.88
N TYR A 792 -19.55 -18.65 20.63
CA TYR A 792 -19.69 -17.20 20.67
C TYR A 792 -18.38 -16.53 21.14
N GLY A 793 -18.00 -15.43 20.49
CA GLY A 793 -16.74 -14.74 20.78
C GLY A 793 -15.48 -15.45 20.28
N GLN A 794 -15.59 -16.61 19.62
CA GLN A 794 -14.46 -17.21 18.92
C GLN A 794 -14.41 -16.74 17.46
N PRO A 795 -13.24 -16.26 16.98
CA PRO A 795 -13.09 -15.92 15.57
C PRO A 795 -12.93 -17.16 14.69
N LEU A 796 -13.22 -16.98 13.41
CA LEU A 796 -12.96 -18.00 12.39
C LEU A 796 -11.46 -18.14 12.13
N ASP A 797 -11.05 -19.30 11.64
CA ASP A 797 -9.69 -19.56 11.16
C ASP A 797 -9.46 -18.94 9.79
N ILE A 798 -9.43 -17.60 9.80
CA ILE A 798 -9.07 -16.77 8.66
C ILE A 798 -7.81 -16.03 9.06
N ARG A 799 -6.70 -16.21 8.35
CA ARG A 799 -5.45 -15.50 8.59
C ARG A 799 -5.34 -14.31 7.65
N ILE A 800 -5.15 -13.11 8.19
CA ILE A 800 -5.04 -11.87 7.42
C ILE A 800 -3.58 -11.39 7.44
N VAL A 801 -2.93 -11.44 6.28
CA VAL A 801 -1.55 -10.95 6.11
C VAL A 801 -1.56 -9.72 5.21
N ILE A 802 -1.16 -8.59 5.76
CA ILE A 802 -0.95 -7.37 5.01
C ILE A 802 0.54 -7.26 4.72
N ARG A 803 0.91 -7.33 3.44
CA ARG A 803 2.28 -7.17 2.99
C ARG A 803 2.41 -5.93 2.13
N GLY A 804 3.00 -4.86 2.64
CA GLY A 804 3.02 -3.61 1.92
C GLY A 804 3.50 -2.42 2.73
N ALA A 805 2.90 -1.27 2.44
CA ALA A 805 3.15 -0.02 3.16
C ALA A 805 1.81 0.63 3.48
N ILE A 806 1.63 1.10 4.71
CA ILE A 806 0.41 1.73 5.19
C ILE A 806 0.76 3.14 5.63
N ALA A 807 0.19 4.13 4.96
CA ALA A 807 0.25 5.51 5.39
C ALA A 807 -1.15 6.02 5.71
N GLU A 808 -1.30 6.74 6.81
CA GLU A 808 -2.59 7.26 7.27
C GLU A 808 -2.41 8.62 7.96
N ASN A 809 -3.48 9.42 8.05
CA ASN A 809 -3.44 10.69 8.76
C ASN A 809 -3.21 10.46 10.24
N LEU A 810 -4.20 9.84 10.89
CA LEU A 810 -4.20 9.44 12.28
C LEU A 810 -4.93 8.10 12.36
N PRO A 811 -4.46 7.12 13.16
CA PRO A 811 -5.21 5.92 13.41
C PRO A 811 -6.45 6.25 14.26
N TRP A 812 -7.44 5.36 14.24
CA TRP A 812 -8.56 5.43 15.17
C TRP A 812 -8.13 5.31 16.63
N ALA A 813 -9.00 5.70 17.55
CA ALA A 813 -8.74 5.57 18.98
C ALA A 813 -8.44 4.11 19.35
N ILE A 814 -7.61 3.88 20.37
CA ILE A 814 -7.16 2.53 20.72
C ILE A 814 -8.32 1.58 21.06
N GLN A 815 -9.43 2.11 21.60
CA GLN A 815 -10.65 1.34 21.89
C GLN A 815 -11.32 0.81 20.61
N ASP A 816 -11.38 1.61 19.54
CA ASP A 816 -11.98 1.19 18.27
C ASP A 816 -11.10 0.18 17.54
N GLN A 817 -9.77 0.37 17.60
CA GLN A 817 -8.83 -0.66 17.15
C GLN A 817 -9.05 -1.96 17.94
N GLY A 818 -9.39 -1.85 19.22
CA GLY A 818 -9.76 -2.98 20.06
C GLY A 818 -10.93 -3.79 19.55
N GLU A 819 -11.97 -3.15 18.99
CA GLU A 819 -13.15 -3.87 18.49
C GLU A 819 -12.82 -4.84 17.37
N TRP A 820 -11.97 -4.46 16.42
CA TRP A 820 -11.53 -5.39 15.39
C TRP A 820 -10.47 -6.38 15.90
N LEU A 821 -9.65 -6.03 16.90
CA LEU A 821 -8.63 -6.94 17.46
C LEU A 821 -9.23 -8.04 18.33
N LYS A 822 -10.40 -7.83 18.94
CA LYS A 822 -11.14 -8.89 19.66
C LYS A 822 -11.38 -10.11 18.76
N LYS A 823 -11.66 -9.87 17.48
CA LYS A 823 -11.96 -10.90 16.48
C LYS A 823 -10.74 -11.24 15.63
N TRP A 824 -10.06 -10.25 15.06
CA TRP A 824 -8.98 -10.46 14.11
C TRP A 824 -7.58 -10.37 14.73
N GLY A 825 -7.48 -10.37 16.07
CA GLY A 825 -6.19 -10.39 16.78
C GLY A 825 -5.63 -11.79 17.03
N TRP A 826 -6.46 -12.83 16.98
CA TRP A 826 -6.07 -14.21 17.31
C TRP A 826 -6.89 -15.24 16.54
N ILE A 827 -6.41 -16.49 16.54
CA ILE A 827 -7.11 -17.66 16.00
C ILE A 827 -7.13 -18.76 17.07
N PRO A 828 -8.30 -19.38 17.36
CA PRO A 828 -8.36 -20.52 18.26
C PRO A 828 -7.47 -21.65 17.76
N PRO A 829 -6.66 -22.30 18.61
CA PRO A 829 -5.77 -23.38 18.17
C PRO A 829 -6.53 -24.66 17.73
N GLN A 830 -7.83 -24.72 17.98
CA GLN A 830 -8.71 -25.82 17.58
C GLN A 830 -10.11 -25.32 17.20
N TYR A 831 -10.83 -26.08 16.37
CA TYR A 831 -12.17 -25.71 15.90
C TYR A 831 -13.27 -26.06 16.92
N GLY A 832 -14.01 -25.06 17.41
CA GLY A 832 -15.14 -25.26 18.32
C GLY A 832 -14.79 -26.16 19.51
N ASN A 833 -15.63 -27.18 19.77
CA ASN A 833 -15.38 -28.24 20.75
C ASN A 833 -14.94 -29.57 20.10
N SER A 834 -14.53 -29.55 18.83
CA SER A 834 -14.19 -30.78 18.10
C SER A 834 -12.87 -31.44 18.54
N GLY A 835 -12.00 -30.72 19.23
CA GLY A 835 -10.63 -31.17 19.53
C GLY A 835 -9.70 -31.21 18.32
N ILE A 836 -10.16 -30.71 17.17
CA ILE A 836 -9.41 -30.73 15.91
C ILE A 836 -8.54 -29.49 15.83
N PRO A 837 -7.20 -29.62 15.74
CA PRO A 837 -6.31 -28.47 15.62
C PRO A 837 -6.46 -27.78 14.25
N ILE A 838 -6.20 -26.48 14.23
CA ILE A 838 -6.06 -25.68 13.00
C ILE A 838 -4.77 -26.07 12.24
N PRO A 839 -4.56 -25.63 10.98
CA PRO A 839 -3.33 -25.88 10.26
C PRO A 839 -2.09 -25.43 11.07
N PRO A 840 -1.04 -26.26 11.19
CA PRO A 840 0.16 -25.91 11.94
C PRO A 840 0.82 -24.60 11.49
N THR A 841 0.69 -24.27 10.20
CA THR A 841 1.18 -23.01 9.60
C THR A 841 0.55 -21.76 10.20
N HIS A 842 -0.64 -21.85 10.80
CA HIS A 842 -1.32 -20.75 11.48
C HIS A 842 -0.86 -20.59 12.94
N LEU A 843 -0.14 -21.58 13.47
CA LEU A 843 0.42 -21.59 14.82
C LEU A 843 1.93 -21.27 14.84
N TYR A 844 2.56 -20.95 13.72
CA TYR A 844 3.99 -20.55 13.72
C TYR A 844 4.17 -19.06 13.96
N ASP A 845 5.20 -18.70 14.75
CA ASP A 845 5.63 -17.30 14.87
C ASP A 845 6.22 -16.81 13.52
N PRO A 846 5.66 -15.77 12.88
CA PRO A 846 6.18 -15.25 11.61
C PRO A 846 7.65 -14.81 11.66
N SER A 847 8.14 -14.42 12.84
CA SER A 847 9.54 -14.01 13.04
C SER A 847 10.48 -15.17 13.38
N ASP A 848 9.93 -16.32 13.80
CA ASP A 848 10.66 -17.55 14.11
C ASP A 848 9.79 -18.77 13.80
N PRO A 849 9.75 -19.23 12.53
CA PRO A 849 8.85 -20.30 12.11
C PRO A 849 9.09 -21.65 12.80
N ALA A 850 10.23 -21.84 13.48
CA ALA A 850 10.49 -23.04 14.27
C ALA A 850 9.72 -23.06 15.60
N ARG A 851 9.19 -21.90 16.03
CA ARG A 851 8.45 -21.76 17.27
C ARG A 851 6.95 -21.89 17.02
N THR A 852 6.35 -22.91 17.64
CA THR A 852 4.90 -23.07 17.72
C THR A 852 4.32 -22.19 18.83
N LEU A 853 3.19 -21.57 18.54
CA LEU A 853 2.44 -20.67 19.41
C LEU A 853 1.26 -21.41 20.05
N PRO A 854 0.86 -21.00 21.27
CA PRO A 854 -0.30 -21.60 21.96
C PRO A 854 -1.65 -21.22 21.34
N MET A 855 -1.68 -20.20 20.48
CA MET A 855 -2.80 -19.77 19.65
C MET A 855 -2.25 -19.15 18.36
N GLY A 856 -3.08 -19.04 17.33
CA GLY A 856 -2.67 -18.35 16.10
C GLY A 856 -2.77 -16.82 16.25
N TYR A 857 -1.93 -16.09 15.53
CA TYR A 857 -2.08 -14.64 15.35
C TYR A 857 -2.71 -14.36 13.99
N ASN A 858 -3.85 -13.68 14.01
CA ASN A 858 -4.69 -13.56 12.83
C ASN A 858 -4.24 -12.41 11.92
N LEU A 859 -4.10 -11.19 12.46
CA LEU A 859 -3.64 -10.02 11.73
C LEU A 859 -2.11 -9.86 11.83
N VAL A 860 -1.41 -10.15 10.73
CA VAL A 860 0.03 -9.97 10.58
C VAL A 860 0.31 -8.87 9.57
N MET A 861 1.26 -8.00 9.88
CA MET A 861 1.67 -6.90 8.99
C MET A 861 3.15 -7.02 8.67
N GLU A 862 3.51 -6.99 7.39
CA GLU A 862 4.88 -7.11 6.89
C GLU A 862 5.15 -6.00 5.88
N TYR A 863 6.36 -5.45 5.89
CA TYR A 863 6.75 -4.54 4.83
C TYR A 863 6.92 -5.30 3.51
N ASP A 864 6.65 -4.70 2.36
CA ASP A 864 6.99 -5.31 1.09
C ASP A 864 8.38 -4.83 0.62
N PRO A 865 9.40 -5.71 0.60
CA PRO A 865 10.73 -5.32 0.17
C PRO A 865 10.77 -4.88 -1.29
N VAL A 866 9.75 -5.12 -2.12
CA VAL A 866 9.70 -4.57 -3.49
C VAL A 866 9.79 -3.05 -3.51
N PHE A 867 9.44 -2.38 -2.40
CA PHE A 867 9.48 -0.94 -2.29
C PHE A 867 10.88 -0.36 -2.02
N THR A 868 11.84 -1.19 -1.59
CA THR A 868 13.22 -0.78 -1.23
C THR A 868 14.33 -1.70 -1.73
N SER A 869 14.00 -2.86 -2.30
CA SER A 869 14.98 -3.81 -2.80
C SER A 869 15.21 -3.61 -4.30
N ALA A 870 16.47 -3.81 -4.71
CA ALA A 870 17.05 -3.50 -6.01
C ALA A 870 16.49 -4.30 -7.22
N GLY A 871 15.34 -4.96 -7.09
CA GLY A 871 14.61 -5.56 -8.20
C GLY A 871 14.00 -4.45 -9.05
N VAL A 872 14.58 -4.16 -10.21
CA VAL A 872 14.06 -3.14 -11.13
C VAL A 872 12.70 -3.59 -11.63
N VAL A 873 11.63 -3.00 -11.09
CA VAL A 873 10.27 -3.24 -11.59
C VAL A 873 9.96 -2.32 -12.76
N ARG A 874 10.47 -1.07 -12.73
CA ARG A 874 10.12 -0.03 -13.71
C ARG A 874 11.32 0.82 -14.11
N VAL A 875 11.41 1.10 -15.41
CA VAL A 875 12.37 2.05 -16.01
C VAL A 875 11.66 3.01 -16.95
N ASP A 876 12.24 4.20 -17.14
CA ASP A 876 11.82 5.10 -18.20
C ASP A 876 12.39 4.68 -19.57
N GLN A 877 12.04 5.43 -20.62
CA GLN A 877 12.53 5.20 -21.99
C GLN A 877 14.06 5.30 -22.15
N TYR A 878 14.76 5.85 -21.17
CA TYR A 878 16.22 6.00 -21.15
C TYR A 878 16.91 4.97 -20.21
N GLY A 879 16.16 3.99 -19.70
CA GLY A 879 16.68 2.94 -18.81
C GLY A 879 16.90 3.38 -17.36
N ARG A 880 16.43 4.55 -16.96
CA ARG A 880 16.54 5.04 -15.58
C ARG A 880 15.46 4.42 -14.71
N ARG A 881 15.85 3.94 -13.53
CA ARG A 881 14.95 3.32 -12.56
C ARG A 881 13.87 4.31 -12.09
N LEU A 882 12.65 3.82 -12.03
CA LEU A 882 11.48 4.52 -11.52
C LEU A 882 11.01 3.88 -10.21
N PRO A 883 10.22 4.61 -9.40
CA PRO A 883 9.51 4.02 -8.28
C PRO A 883 8.72 2.78 -8.68
N PRO A 884 8.54 1.82 -7.76
CA PRO A 884 7.92 0.52 -8.02
C PRO A 884 6.46 0.64 -8.44
N VAL A 885 5.79 1.76 -8.15
CA VAL A 885 4.39 2.00 -8.51
C VAL A 885 4.26 3.34 -9.26
N PRO A 886 3.45 3.43 -10.33
CA PRO A 886 3.34 4.63 -11.17
C PRO A 886 2.86 5.87 -10.44
N ARG A 887 3.46 7.02 -10.77
CA ARG A 887 2.85 8.35 -10.59
C ARG A 887 2.48 8.72 -9.17
N LEU A 888 3.18 8.13 -8.20
CA LEU A 888 2.94 8.41 -6.79
C LEU A 888 3.09 9.90 -6.46
N PRO A 889 2.32 10.41 -5.49
CA PRO A 889 2.57 11.73 -4.92
C PRO A 889 3.86 11.68 -4.09
N VAL A 890 4.53 12.82 -4.01
CA VAL A 890 5.78 13.00 -3.27
C VAL A 890 5.55 13.98 -2.13
N CYS A 891 6.35 13.88 -1.07
CA CYS A 891 6.37 14.87 0.00
C CYS A 891 6.67 16.27 -0.61
N PRO A 892 5.90 17.33 -0.28
CA PRO A 892 6.14 18.64 -0.87
C PRO A 892 7.52 19.22 -0.55
N GLY A 893 8.04 18.95 0.64
CA GLY A 893 9.35 19.43 1.09
C GLY A 893 10.52 18.51 0.71
N LEU A 894 11.71 19.11 0.60
CA LEU A 894 12.98 18.39 0.46
C LEU A 894 13.48 17.94 1.85
N LEU A 895 14.01 16.72 1.92
CA LEU A 895 14.63 16.18 3.15
C LEU A 895 15.97 16.85 3.46
N TYR A 896 16.71 17.18 2.41
CA TYR A 896 18.06 17.73 2.51
C TYR A 896 18.38 18.49 1.22
N VAL A 897 19.16 19.57 1.37
CA VAL A 897 19.81 20.30 0.28
C VAL A 897 21.21 20.67 0.76
N GLY A 898 22.23 20.41 -0.05
CA GLY A 898 23.61 20.78 0.29
C GLY A 898 24.59 20.65 -0.86
N GLU A 899 25.85 21.02 -0.60
CA GLU A 899 26.93 20.87 -1.58
C GLU A 899 27.20 19.39 -1.88
N MET A 900 27.36 19.08 -3.17
CA MET A 900 27.86 17.79 -3.62
C MET A 900 29.38 17.79 -3.45
N ARG A 901 29.89 17.23 -2.35
CA ARG A 901 31.33 17.11 -2.08
C ARG A 901 31.80 15.67 -2.15
#